data_AF-A0A094G0R5-F1
#
_entry.id   AF-A0A094G0R5-F1
#
_cell.length_a   1.000
_cell.length_b   1.000
_cell.length_c   1.000
_cell.angle_alpha   90.00
_cell.angle_beta   90.00
_cell.angle_gamma   90.00
#
_symmetry.space_group_name_H-M   'P 1'
#
loop_
_entity.id
_entity.type
_entity.pdbx_description
1 polymer ?
#
loop_
_entity_poly.entity_id
_entity_poly.type
_entity_poly.pdbx_seq_one_letter_code
_entity_poly.pdbx_strand_id
1 'polypeptide(L)'
;MTFTDLNSLPAALLGKLKDLDLFVTSGLIAGQWRVAADVKTFDDFINAIDSAENGTHNFFENTTARERGAILRKFHGLMLSNEEDLALILSLENGKPVAEATAEIKYAASFVSWFAEEATRSYGDTIPSSYKDAEFLTFNEPVGVCVIFTTWSFPAAMITIKIAPALAAGCSVVIKPPRETPFSALALDKLALTAGIPSDCIHVVPTSDRKAALQLATNSKVRKLSFTGSTGVDKMLTKLAASTMKSCANRILVHENVKDAFIVKLVRKVEEFKLGRGIQSDTTQGPLVNAAAVKKVASHVEDALSKGGILHTGSNIPKHLPGYFYEPTLEMEAWLAFNNNMNSFEYNASPARVIFGSGTLLRLSSEVVKLNLSTPLLLSTPEQVQQASQLKHLLDGKIAGIFSEAAMHTPLTITEKALAFAKASNADSVISIGGGSTIGLGKAISIRTGLPHICIPTTYAGSEMTPILGETADGKKTTRSDPRILPNIVIYDVDLTMTLPPSMSTTSGINAIAHSALEGIKALAAALPIIVSSPGDIPSRQLALYGAWLSGTCLGSVGMSLHHKLCHTLGGSFNLPHAITHTIILPHALAYNGPNIPEVMKKLAQVLPDSDGDAVKGMNVLLQKLQVKRALADYGMKEEDLDRAAEIAVNTPYWNPRSVEKEKVKPINGAKIDIWETDSKGFYDVQYTNRVGADGRAILSSDAEGCFWYKAIVPVPYPIPHDGPVGKLLGMLKRHPYRPSHMHFMFEKSGYEPLVTALYLKNDPYENSDAVFGVKESLIVELQELTDQAMAEKYDVKLGTKLVKYDFVLVTEQVAMQLRIDKATEAMNA
;
A
#
# COMPACT_ATOMS: atom_id res chain seq x y z
N MET A 1 -47.40 7.12 3.31
CA MET A 1 -47.90 8.48 3.65
C MET A 1 -46.69 9.34 3.98
N THR A 2 -46.60 10.60 3.54
CA THR A 2 -45.46 11.45 3.95
C THR A 2 -45.78 12.18 5.25
N PHE A 3 -44.74 12.65 5.96
CA PHE A 3 -44.84 13.47 7.18
C PHE A 3 -45.88 14.63 7.11
N THR A 4 -46.22 15.10 5.90
CA THR A 4 -47.21 16.14 5.62
C THR A 4 -48.68 15.69 5.66
N ASP A 5 -48.96 14.39 5.64
CA ASP A 5 -50.32 13.82 5.50
C ASP A 5 -50.86 13.21 6.81
N LEU A 6 -50.34 13.66 7.97
CA LEU A 6 -50.72 13.20 9.32
C LEU A 6 -52.24 13.24 9.58
N ASN A 7 -52.97 14.11 8.90
CA ASN A 7 -54.42 14.29 9.04
C ASN A 7 -55.27 13.19 8.38
N SER A 8 -54.67 12.16 7.78
CA SER A 8 -55.38 11.13 7.01
C SER A 8 -55.42 9.74 7.64
N LEU A 9 -54.74 9.50 8.78
CA LEU A 9 -54.85 8.23 9.50
C LEU A 9 -56.25 8.13 10.13
N PRO A 10 -57.11 7.17 9.73
CA PRO A 10 -58.40 6.99 10.36
C PRO A 10 -58.19 6.71 11.85
N ALA A 11 -58.83 7.46 12.74
CA ALA A 11 -58.80 7.23 14.18
C ALA A 11 -59.13 5.75 14.54
N ALA A 12 -59.91 5.08 13.69
CA ALA A 12 -60.24 3.65 13.78
C ALA A 12 -59.04 2.69 13.58
N LEU A 13 -57.98 3.10 12.86
CA LEU A 13 -56.78 2.30 12.65
C LEU A 13 -55.74 2.51 13.77
N LEU A 14 -55.61 3.74 14.29
CA LEU A 14 -54.78 4.01 15.47
C LEU A 14 -55.36 3.36 16.74
N GLY A 15 -56.68 3.27 16.86
CA GLY A 15 -57.35 2.57 17.96
C GLY A 15 -57.14 1.05 18.01
N LYS A 16 -56.39 0.46 17.06
CA LYS A 16 -55.98 -0.95 17.08
C LYS A 16 -54.61 -1.17 17.75
N LEU A 17 -53.87 -0.10 18.07
CA LEU A 17 -52.64 -0.20 18.84
C LEU A 17 -52.96 -0.58 20.28
N LYS A 18 -52.21 -1.52 20.85
CA LYS A 18 -52.31 -1.89 22.27
C LYS A 18 -51.71 -0.77 23.14
N ASP A 19 -50.60 -0.19 22.68
CA ASP A 19 -49.96 0.99 23.27
C ASP A 19 -50.05 2.20 22.32
N LEU A 20 -51.01 3.08 22.56
CA LEU A 20 -51.17 4.32 21.79
C LEU A 20 -49.98 5.27 21.96
N ASP A 21 -49.28 5.21 23.09
CA ASP A 21 -48.15 6.06 23.37
C ASP A 21 -46.96 5.74 22.45
N LEU A 22 -46.92 4.54 21.86
CA LEU A 22 -45.87 4.13 20.93
C LEU A 22 -45.94 4.87 19.58
N PHE A 23 -47.11 5.42 19.21
CA PHE A 23 -47.26 6.23 18.01
C PHE A 23 -46.83 7.68 18.26
N VAL A 24 -45.58 7.99 17.90
CA VAL A 24 -44.99 9.32 18.12
C VAL A 24 -44.86 10.10 16.82
N THR A 25 -45.26 11.38 16.85
CA THR A 25 -45.23 12.29 15.69
C THR A 25 -44.21 13.44 15.83
N SER A 26 -43.52 13.50 16.96
CA SER A 26 -42.48 14.49 17.28
C SER A 26 -41.10 13.85 17.17
N GLY A 27 -40.07 14.59 16.74
CA GLY A 27 -38.68 14.13 16.76
C GLY A 27 -38.05 14.29 18.14
N LEU A 28 -37.05 13.48 18.48
CA LEU A 28 -36.27 13.61 19.71
C LEU A 28 -34.98 14.37 19.43
N ILE A 29 -34.84 15.57 20.01
CA ILE A 29 -33.70 16.45 19.82
C ILE A 29 -33.25 16.96 21.19
N ALA A 30 -31.98 16.71 21.53
CA ALA A 30 -31.40 17.13 22.82
C ALA A 30 -32.26 16.69 24.03
N GLY A 31 -32.74 15.45 23.99
CA GLY A 31 -33.57 14.84 25.03
C GLY A 31 -35.00 15.36 25.14
N GLN A 32 -35.48 16.15 24.18
CA GLN A 32 -36.84 16.69 24.16
C GLN A 32 -37.61 16.27 22.90
N TRP A 33 -38.86 15.84 23.08
CA TRP A 33 -39.78 15.59 21.97
C TRP A 33 -40.29 16.92 21.41
N ARG A 34 -39.97 17.21 20.15
CA ARG A 34 -40.35 18.45 19.45
C ARG A 34 -41.19 18.13 18.22
N VAL A 35 -42.29 18.86 18.04
CA VAL A 35 -43.20 18.70 16.90
C VAL A 35 -42.41 18.93 15.62
N ALA A 36 -42.36 17.94 14.74
CA ALA A 36 -41.52 18.01 13.53
C ALA A 36 -42.16 18.81 12.37
N ALA A 37 -43.07 19.74 12.67
CA ALA A 37 -43.75 20.56 11.68
C ALA A 37 -42.91 21.78 11.25
N ASP A 38 -42.73 21.87 9.93
CA ASP A 38 -42.18 22.94 9.09
C ASP A 38 -41.50 24.17 9.75
N VAL A 39 -40.22 24.33 9.38
CA VAL A 39 -39.34 25.51 9.48
C VAL A 39 -38.61 25.74 10.81
N LYS A 40 -37.51 24.99 11.02
CA LYS A 40 -36.14 25.43 11.46
C LYS A 40 -35.19 24.23 11.74
N THR A 41 -35.16 23.23 10.83
CA THR A 41 -34.45 21.96 11.05
C THR A 41 -32.92 22.04 11.03
N PHE A 42 -32.33 23.18 10.65
CA PHE A 42 -30.87 23.36 10.64
C PHE A 42 -30.30 23.39 12.05
N ASP A 43 -30.87 24.22 12.92
CA ASP A 43 -30.44 24.35 14.32
C ASP A 43 -30.73 23.06 15.11
N ASP A 44 -31.81 22.34 14.76
CA ASP A 44 -32.14 21.06 15.39
C ASP A 44 -31.10 19.97 15.12
N PHE A 45 -30.54 19.88 13.90
CA PHE A 45 -29.44 18.95 13.65
C PHE A 45 -28.16 19.33 14.40
N ILE A 46 -27.85 20.63 14.52
CA ILE A 46 -26.70 21.09 15.29
C ILE A 46 -26.89 20.73 16.77
N ASN A 47 -28.06 21.06 17.33
CA ASN A 47 -28.39 20.73 18.72
C ASN A 47 -28.36 19.22 18.98
N ALA A 48 -28.87 18.41 18.05
CA ALA A 48 -28.81 16.95 18.15
C ALA A 48 -27.37 16.43 18.11
N ILE A 49 -26.52 16.97 17.22
CA ILE A 49 -25.10 16.60 17.12
C ILE A 49 -24.34 17.02 18.40
N ASP A 50 -24.57 18.23 18.89
CA ASP A 50 -23.92 18.76 20.09
C ASP A 50 -24.32 17.96 21.33
N SER A 51 -25.60 17.63 21.46
CA SER A 51 -26.09 16.75 22.53
C SER A 51 -25.51 15.34 22.39
N ALA A 52 -25.43 14.81 21.17
CA ALA A 52 -24.86 13.49 20.90
C ALA A 52 -23.36 13.40 21.23
N GLU A 53 -22.60 14.47 21.01
CA GLU A 53 -21.18 14.51 21.35
C GLU A 53 -20.98 14.40 22.86
N ASN A 54 -21.72 15.21 23.64
CA ASN A 54 -21.72 15.11 25.10
C ASN A 54 -22.21 13.73 25.58
N GLY A 55 -23.29 13.22 24.96
CA GLY A 55 -23.83 11.91 25.28
C GLY A 55 -22.83 10.79 25.03
N THR A 56 -22.00 10.88 23.99
CA THR A 56 -21.03 9.82 23.67
C THR A 56 -20.00 9.67 24.79
N HIS A 57 -19.45 10.79 25.26
CA HIS A 57 -18.52 10.81 26.39
C HIS A 57 -19.18 10.27 27.65
N ASN A 58 -20.34 10.83 28.02
CA ASN A 58 -21.04 10.42 29.24
C ASN A 58 -21.45 8.94 29.22
N PHE A 59 -21.97 8.44 28.11
CA PHE A 59 -22.46 7.08 28.00
C PHE A 59 -21.33 6.07 28.03
N PHE A 60 -20.22 6.31 27.32
CA PHE A 60 -19.08 5.39 27.34
C PHE A 60 -18.35 5.41 28.68
N GLU A 61 -18.12 6.58 29.27
CA GLU A 61 -17.37 6.71 30.54
C GLU A 61 -18.14 6.19 31.75
N ASN A 62 -19.48 6.34 31.77
CA ASN A 62 -20.30 5.94 32.92
C ASN A 62 -20.98 4.57 32.75
N THR A 63 -20.73 3.85 31.67
CA THR A 63 -21.26 2.48 31.50
C THR A 63 -20.18 1.50 31.10
N THR A 64 -20.27 0.29 31.63
CA THR A 64 -19.51 -0.86 31.16
C THR A 64 -20.12 -1.46 29.90
N ALA A 65 -19.31 -2.20 29.15
CA ALA A 65 -19.76 -3.01 28.02
C ALA A 65 -20.96 -3.92 28.37
N ARG A 66 -20.97 -4.49 29.59
CA ARG A 66 -22.05 -5.32 30.11
C ARG A 66 -23.34 -4.55 30.35
N GLU A 67 -23.26 -3.36 30.89
CA GLU A 67 -24.43 -2.49 31.11
C GLU A 67 -25.03 -2.04 29.79
N ARG A 68 -24.20 -1.64 28.81
CA ARG A 68 -24.67 -1.33 27.44
C ARG A 68 -25.34 -2.53 26.79
N GLY A 69 -24.74 -3.72 26.90
CA GLY A 69 -25.36 -4.96 26.43
C GLY A 69 -26.68 -5.30 27.14
N ALA A 70 -26.80 -4.99 28.44
CA ALA A 70 -28.06 -5.18 29.18
C ALA A 70 -29.16 -4.22 28.71
N ILE A 71 -28.82 -2.95 28.48
CA ILE A 71 -29.72 -1.94 27.90
C ILE A 71 -30.20 -2.39 26.52
N LEU A 72 -29.30 -2.85 25.64
CA LEU A 72 -29.67 -3.35 24.32
C LEU A 72 -30.54 -4.63 24.39
N ARG A 73 -30.27 -5.55 25.32
CA ARG A 73 -31.16 -6.71 25.55
C ARG A 73 -32.56 -6.29 26.01
N LYS A 74 -32.66 -5.27 26.88
CA LYS A 74 -33.95 -4.71 27.28
C LYS A 74 -34.66 -4.05 26.10
N PHE A 75 -33.92 -3.33 25.25
CA PHE A 75 -34.47 -2.74 24.03
C PHE A 75 -35.01 -3.80 23.07
N HIS A 76 -34.25 -4.88 22.82
CA HIS A 76 -34.71 -6.04 22.06
C HIS A 76 -36.01 -6.64 22.64
N GLY A 77 -36.05 -6.85 23.96
CA GLY A 77 -37.23 -7.39 24.65
C GLY A 77 -38.46 -6.49 24.52
N LEU A 78 -38.28 -5.17 24.61
CA LEU A 78 -39.33 -4.18 24.39
C LEU A 78 -39.83 -4.18 22.94
N MET A 79 -38.93 -4.33 21.95
CA MET A 79 -39.34 -4.45 20.54
C MET A 79 -40.21 -5.68 20.31
N LEU A 80 -39.84 -6.84 20.84
CA LEU A 80 -40.64 -8.06 20.69
C LEU A 80 -41.96 -8.00 21.48
N SER A 81 -41.97 -7.38 22.65
CA SER A 81 -43.19 -7.21 23.45
C SER A 81 -44.21 -6.29 22.78
N ASN A 82 -43.74 -5.36 21.94
CA ASN A 82 -44.56 -4.43 21.17
C ASN A 82 -44.58 -4.79 19.66
N GLU A 83 -44.28 -6.05 19.31
CA GLU A 83 -44.13 -6.49 17.92
C GLU A 83 -45.36 -6.16 17.06
N GLU A 84 -46.55 -6.44 17.59
CA GLU A 84 -47.81 -6.21 16.87
C GLU A 84 -48.05 -4.73 16.60
N ASP A 85 -47.78 -3.86 17.58
CA ASP A 85 -47.97 -2.41 17.43
C ASP A 85 -46.91 -1.81 16.49
N LEU A 86 -45.65 -2.23 16.62
CA LEU A 86 -44.58 -1.84 15.70
C LEU A 86 -44.86 -2.30 14.28
N ALA A 87 -45.35 -3.53 14.09
CA ALA A 87 -45.73 -4.06 12.79
C ALA A 87 -46.92 -3.30 12.20
N LEU A 88 -47.90 -2.93 13.03
CA LEU A 88 -49.04 -2.12 12.59
C LEU A 88 -48.58 -0.71 12.17
N ILE A 89 -47.75 -0.03 12.98
CA ILE A 89 -47.19 1.29 12.64
C ILE A 89 -46.41 1.22 11.33
N LEU A 90 -45.53 0.23 11.18
CA LEU A 90 -44.72 0.01 9.98
C LEU A 90 -45.58 -0.29 8.74
N SER A 91 -46.60 -1.13 8.89
CA SER A 91 -47.55 -1.46 7.82
C SER A 91 -48.36 -0.23 7.40
N LEU A 92 -48.81 0.59 8.35
CA LEU A 92 -49.56 1.81 8.09
C LEU A 92 -48.71 2.87 7.37
N GLU A 93 -47.44 3.04 7.74
CA GLU A 93 -46.62 4.10 7.14
C GLU A 93 -46.10 3.74 5.75
N ASN A 94 -45.67 2.49 5.54
CA ASN A 94 -44.97 2.06 4.33
C ASN A 94 -45.82 1.20 3.39
N GLY A 95 -46.98 0.73 3.85
CA GLY A 95 -47.96 0.00 3.05
C GLY A 95 -47.70 -1.50 2.91
N LYS A 96 -46.67 -2.07 3.55
CA LYS A 96 -46.41 -3.51 3.50
C LYS A 96 -47.46 -4.30 4.29
N PRO A 97 -47.78 -5.55 3.91
CA PRO A 97 -48.68 -6.40 4.69
C PRO A 97 -48.17 -6.58 6.14
N VAL A 98 -49.09 -6.66 7.10
CA VAL A 98 -48.74 -6.83 8.53
C VAL A 98 -47.83 -8.04 8.76
N ALA A 99 -48.02 -9.14 8.02
CA ALA A 99 -47.15 -10.31 8.12
C ALA A 99 -45.69 -10.00 7.72
N GLU A 100 -45.48 -9.21 6.67
CA GLU A 100 -44.15 -8.77 6.24
C GLU A 100 -43.56 -7.74 7.22
N ALA A 101 -44.38 -6.80 7.72
CA ALA A 101 -43.97 -5.86 8.75
C ALA A 101 -43.52 -6.57 10.03
N THR A 102 -44.28 -7.59 10.45
CA THR A 102 -43.95 -8.43 11.61
C THR A 102 -42.61 -9.14 11.41
N ALA A 103 -42.38 -9.70 10.23
CA ALA A 103 -41.10 -10.32 9.89
C ALA A 103 -39.94 -9.31 9.93
N GLU A 104 -40.16 -8.08 9.43
CA GLU A 104 -39.16 -7.01 9.53
C GLU A 104 -38.88 -6.61 10.97
N ILE A 105 -39.89 -6.46 11.83
CA ILE A 105 -39.68 -6.10 13.25
C ILE A 105 -38.86 -7.17 13.96
N LYS A 106 -39.15 -8.46 13.74
CA LYS A 106 -38.33 -9.56 14.26
C LYS A 106 -36.89 -9.50 13.76
N TYR A 107 -36.72 -9.23 12.47
CA TYR A 107 -35.40 -9.12 11.87
C TYR A 107 -34.63 -7.91 12.42
N ALA A 108 -35.28 -6.76 12.58
CA ALA A 108 -34.74 -5.57 13.21
C ALA A 108 -34.31 -5.83 14.66
N ALA A 109 -35.16 -6.51 15.44
CA ALA A 109 -34.88 -6.89 16.81
C ALA A 109 -33.65 -7.82 16.88
N SER A 110 -33.49 -8.73 15.92
CA SER A 110 -32.34 -9.66 15.90
C SER A 110 -30.97 -8.95 15.82
N PHE A 111 -30.87 -7.81 15.14
CA PHE A 111 -29.64 -7.01 15.13
C PHE A 111 -29.33 -6.43 16.51
N VAL A 112 -30.36 -5.93 17.20
CA VAL A 112 -30.21 -5.42 18.57
C VAL A 112 -29.75 -6.54 19.49
N SER A 113 -30.36 -7.72 19.42
CA SER A 113 -29.93 -8.89 20.22
C SER A 113 -28.50 -9.30 19.91
N TRP A 114 -28.11 -9.33 18.63
CA TRP A 114 -26.75 -9.70 18.23
C TRP A 114 -25.71 -8.75 18.84
N PHE A 115 -25.90 -7.44 18.66
CA PHE A 115 -24.95 -6.45 19.17
C PHE A 115 -25.04 -6.23 20.68
N ALA A 116 -26.13 -6.62 21.32
CA ALA A 116 -26.21 -6.67 22.78
C ALA A 116 -25.23 -7.68 23.37
N GLU A 117 -25.07 -8.84 22.71
CA GLU A 117 -24.07 -9.83 23.08
C GLU A 117 -22.66 -9.35 22.69
N GLU A 118 -22.53 -8.78 21.48
CA GLU A 118 -21.24 -8.30 20.98
C GLU A 118 -20.66 -7.14 21.79
N ALA A 119 -21.51 -6.32 22.44
CA ALA A 119 -21.06 -5.28 23.35
C ALA A 119 -20.10 -5.83 24.41
N THR A 120 -20.39 -7.02 24.96
CA THR A 120 -19.57 -7.69 25.98
C THR A 120 -18.35 -8.43 25.42
N ARG A 121 -18.28 -8.56 24.09
CA ARG A 121 -17.22 -9.25 23.36
C ARG A 121 -16.33 -8.27 22.58
N SER A 122 -16.37 -6.98 22.94
CA SER A 122 -15.44 -5.99 22.42
C SER A 122 -14.07 -6.20 23.05
N TYR A 123 -13.40 -7.26 22.62
CA TYR A 123 -12.03 -7.57 23.00
C TYR A 123 -11.09 -6.68 22.21
N GLY A 124 -10.00 -6.26 22.84
CA GLY A 124 -8.80 -5.95 22.08
C GLY A 124 -7.89 -7.17 22.03
N ASP A 125 -6.74 -6.98 21.44
CA ASP A 125 -5.74 -8.01 21.21
C ASP A 125 -4.71 -7.98 22.33
N THR A 126 -4.32 -9.17 22.77
CA THR A 126 -3.07 -9.33 23.51
C THR A 126 -1.95 -9.40 22.48
N ILE A 127 -1.11 -8.38 22.45
CA ILE A 127 0.05 -8.35 21.57
C ILE A 127 1.18 -9.07 22.31
N PRO A 128 1.75 -10.16 21.75
CA PRO A 128 2.85 -10.88 22.38
C PRO A 128 3.95 -9.91 22.79
N SER A 129 4.21 -9.86 24.08
CA SER A 129 5.27 -9.02 24.60
C SER A 129 6.61 -9.68 24.32
N SER A 130 7.52 -8.89 23.75
CA SER A 130 8.93 -9.26 23.64
C SER A 130 9.70 -9.07 24.95
N TYR A 131 9.04 -8.59 26.03
CA TYR A 131 9.63 -8.45 27.36
C TYR A 131 9.23 -9.60 28.27
N LYS A 132 10.20 -10.10 29.05
CA LYS A 132 9.95 -11.03 30.15
C LYS A 132 9.04 -10.33 31.17
N ASP A 133 7.95 -11.00 31.55
CA ASP A 133 6.99 -10.55 32.56
C ASP A 133 6.18 -9.27 32.22
N ALA A 134 5.99 -8.95 30.92
CA ALA A 134 5.06 -7.89 30.50
C ALA A 134 4.04 -8.41 29.48
N GLU A 135 2.86 -7.79 29.41
CA GLU A 135 1.80 -8.06 28.44
C GLU A 135 1.32 -6.74 27.85
N PHE A 136 1.07 -6.71 26.53
CA PHE A 136 0.46 -5.56 25.86
C PHE A 136 -0.99 -5.88 25.50
N LEU A 137 -1.88 -4.95 25.80
CA LEU A 137 -3.31 -5.07 25.53
C LEU A 137 -3.76 -3.87 24.71
N THR A 138 -4.50 -4.12 23.63
CA THR A 138 -5.26 -3.06 22.96
C THR A 138 -6.70 -3.04 23.50
N PHE A 139 -7.39 -1.92 23.33
CA PHE A 139 -8.79 -1.75 23.72
C PHE A 139 -9.53 -0.97 22.63
N ASN A 140 -10.81 -1.26 22.43
CA ASN A 140 -11.65 -0.54 21.48
C ASN A 140 -12.36 0.62 22.18
N GLU A 141 -12.30 1.81 21.59
CA GLU A 141 -13.00 3.01 22.05
C GLU A 141 -14.07 3.45 21.02
N PRO A 142 -15.16 4.12 21.47
CA PRO A 142 -16.19 4.62 20.56
C PRO A 142 -15.61 5.69 19.63
N VAL A 143 -16.02 5.64 18.36
CA VAL A 143 -15.56 6.62 17.37
C VAL A 143 -16.13 8.03 17.57
N GLY A 144 -17.14 8.21 18.44
CA GLY A 144 -17.88 9.47 18.61
C GLY A 144 -19.28 9.45 17.97
N VAL A 145 -19.79 10.64 17.62
CA VAL A 145 -21.15 10.81 17.06
C VAL A 145 -21.29 10.12 15.70
N CYS A 146 -22.27 9.24 15.60
CA CYS A 146 -22.62 8.49 14.39
C CYS A 146 -23.92 9.03 13.76
N VAL A 147 -23.87 9.46 12.50
CA VAL A 147 -25.09 9.88 11.78
C VAL A 147 -25.60 8.77 10.88
N ILE A 148 -26.92 8.61 10.86
CA ILE A 148 -27.59 7.49 10.21
C ILE A 148 -28.65 7.99 9.24
N PHE A 149 -28.51 7.58 8.00
CA PHE A 149 -29.49 7.76 6.94
C PHE A 149 -29.95 6.39 6.46
N THR A 150 -31.26 6.19 6.40
CA THR A 150 -31.86 4.91 6.01
C THR A 150 -32.80 5.05 4.81
N THR A 151 -33.20 3.90 4.28
CA THR A 151 -34.17 3.77 3.18
C THR A 151 -35.57 3.48 3.73
N TRP A 152 -36.60 3.77 2.93
CA TRP A 152 -38.01 3.59 3.25
C TRP A 152 -38.51 2.14 3.08
N SER A 153 -37.73 1.27 2.44
CA SER A 153 -38.14 -0.11 2.12
C SER A 153 -38.13 -1.04 3.33
N PHE A 154 -37.14 -0.88 4.21
CA PHE A 154 -36.97 -1.63 5.46
C PHE A 154 -36.54 -0.68 6.60
N PRO A 155 -37.38 0.29 6.98
CA PRO A 155 -36.98 1.38 7.86
C PRO A 155 -36.56 0.90 9.25
N ALA A 156 -37.26 -0.09 9.83
CA ALA A 156 -36.93 -0.59 11.17
C ALA A 156 -35.63 -1.40 11.15
N ALA A 157 -35.47 -2.29 10.18
CA ALA A 157 -34.26 -3.12 10.05
C ALA A 157 -33.02 -2.30 9.71
N MET A 158 -33.14 -1.31 8.82
CA MET A 158 -32.01 -0.46 8.40
C MET A 158 -31.56 0.52 9.47
N ILE A 159 -32.46 0.92 10.39
CA ILE A 159 -32.08 1.73 11.55
C ILE A 159 -31.36 0.84 12.56
N THR A 160 -31.97 -0.26 12.98
CA THR A 160 -31.46 -1.14 14.04
C THR A 160 -30.10 -1.75 13.73
N ILE A 161 -29.85 -2.18 12.49
CA ILE A 161 -28.53 -2.69 12.06
C ILE A 161 -27.41 -1.64 12.20
N LYS A 162 -27.74 -0.35 12.19
CA LYS A 162 -26.77 0.75 12.29
C LYS A 162 -26.66 1.30 13.72
N ILE A 163 -27.78 1.44 14.44
CA ILE A 163 -27.77 2.01 15.80
C ILE A 163 -27.26 1.01 16.82
N ALA A 164 -27.58 -0.28 16.66
CA ALA A 164 -27.21 -1.32 17.63
C ALA A 164 -25.67 -1.44 17.80
N PRO A 165 -24.84 -1.52 16.74
CA PRO A 165 -23.39 -1.54 16.91
C PRO A 165 -22.82 -0.22 17.46
N ALA A 166 -23.40 0.93 17.08
CA ALA A 166 -22.95 2.23 17.58
C ALA A 166 -23.17 2.33 19.10
N LEU A 167 -24.39 2.03 19.56
CA LEU A 167 -24.74 2.05 20.98
C LEU A 167 -23.99 0.98 21.77
N ALA A 168 -23.75 -0.21 21.20
CA ALA A 168 -22.92 -1.25 21.83
C ALA A 168 -21.49 -0.77 22.09
N ALA A 169 -20.90 -0.08 21.11
CA ALA A 169 -19.57 0.53 21.23
C ALA A 169 -19.52 1.71 22.21
N GLY A 170 -20.66 2.32 22.52
CA GLY A 170 -20.78 3.51 23.37
C GLY A 170 -20.86 4.83 22.59
N CYS A 171 -21.10 4.78 21.27
CA CYS A 171 -21.36 5.96 20.45
C CYS A 171 -22.79 6.47 20.62
N SER A 172 -22.98 7.79 20.50
CA SER A 172 -24.29 8.39 20.27
C SER A 172 -24.67 8.40 18.80
N VAL A 173 -25.97 8.45 18.50
CA VAL A 173 -26.51 8.42 17.15
C VAL A 173 -27.45 9.59 16.86
N VAL A 174 -27.35 10.14 15.65
CA VAL A 174 -28.32 11.10 15.10
C VAL A 174 -28.91 10.51 13.81
N ILE A 175 -30.21 10.26 13.81
CA ILE A 175 -30.92 9.50 12.80
C ILE A 175 -31.80 10.44 12.00
N LYS A 176 -31.60 10.45 10.68
CA LYS A 176 -32.50 11.09 9.72
C LYS A 176 -33.29 9.99 9.00
N PRO A 177 -34.52 9.67 9.41
CA PRO A 177 -35.33 8.68 8.71
C PRO A 177 -35.82 9.23 7.35
N PRO A 178 -36.26 8.36 6.43
CA PRO A 178 -37.05 8.76 5.28
C PRO A 178 -38.29 9.54 5.71
N ARG A 179 -38.71 10.52 4.91
CA ARG A 179 -39.92 11.29 5.20
C ARG A 179 -41.20 10.47 5.01
N GLU A 180 -41.07 9.37 4.26
CA GLU A 180 -42.12 8.42 3.91
C GLU A 180 -42.39 7.40 5.03
N THR A 181 -41.40 7.13 5.89
CA THR A 181 -41.48 6.11 6.95
C THR A 181 -40.80 6.58 8.25
N PRO A 182 -41.30 7.67 8.87
CA PRO A 182 -40.70 8.25 10.07
C PRO A 182 -41.20 7.60 11.37
N PHE A 183 -42.40 7.01 11.39
CA PHE A 183 -43.11 6.64 12.62
C PHE A 183 -42.54 5.38 13.26
N SER A 184 -42.13 4.38 12.48
CA SER A 184 -41.42 3.22 13.05
C SER A 184 -40.09 3.63 13.68
N ALA A 185 -39.37 4.60 13.09
CA ALA A 185 -38.13 5.13 13.66
C ALA A 185 -38.36 5.82 15.01
N LEU A 186 -39.42 6.63 15.12
CA LEU A 186 -39.79 7.34 16.35
C LEU A 186 -40.32 6.38 17.44
N ALA A 187 -41.06 5.35 17.04
CA ALA A 187 -41.48 4.29 17.95
C ALA A 187 -40.27 3.53 18.54
N LEU A 188 -39.29 3.19 17.69
CA LEU A 188 -38.05 2.56 18.14
C LEU A 188 -37.25 3.46 19.09
N ASP A 189 -37.20 4.77 18.84
CA ASP A 189 -36.56 5.75 19.72
C ASP A 189 -37.22 5.81 21.10
N LYS A 190 -38.55 5.82 21.15
CA LYS A 190 -39.30 5.75 22.42
C LYS A 190 -39.00 4.47 23.20
N LEU A 191 -38.93 3.32 22.52
CA LEU A 191 -38.55 2.05 23.15
C LEU A 191 -37.08 2.04 23.60
N ALA A 192 -36.19 2.67 22.86
CA ALA A 192 -34.78 2.84 23.23
C ALA A 192 -34.62 3.66 24.52
N LEU A 193 -35.33 4.79 24.65
CA LEU A 193 -35.38 5.56 25.90
C LEU A 193 -35.94 4.74 27.05
N THR A 194 -37.02 3.99 26.81
CA THR A 194 -37.64 3.10 27.82
C THR A 194 -36.69 1.98 28.25
N ALA A 195 -35.83 1.52 27.34
CA ALA A 195 -34.79 0.54 27.63
C ALA A 195 -33.66 1.11 28.51
N GLY A 196 -33.55 2.44 28.64
CA GLY A 196 -32.52 3.11 29.41
C GLY A 196 -31.36 3.65 28.56
N ILE A 197 -31.52 3.74 27.24
CA ILE A 197 -30.57 4.51 26.41
C ILE A 197 -30.71 5.99 26.81
N PRO A 198 -29.61 6.67 27.16
CA PRO A 198 -29.67 8.08 27.54
C PRO A 198 -30.26 8.94 26.40
N SER A 199 -31.06 9.94 26.76
CA SER A 199 -31.79 10.78 25.80
C SER A 199 -30.90 11.77 25.04
N ASP A 200 -29.64 11.92 25.48
CA ASP A 200 -28.59 12.62 24.77
C ASP A 200 -27.80 11.70 23.81
N CYS A 201 -28.04 10.38 23.83
CA CYS A 201 -27.33 9.40 23.01
C CYS A 201 -28.08 8.93 21.76
N ILE A 202 -29.38 9.19 21.68
CA ILE A 202 -30.20 8.86 20.52
C ILE A 202 -31.05 10.06 20.15
N HIS A 203 -31.00 10.46 18.88
CA HIS A 203 -31.78 11.57 18.35
C HIS A 203 -32.40 11.14 17.03
N VAL A 204 -33.71 11.27 16.88
CA VAL A 204 -34.42 11.04 15.62
C VAL A 204 -34.99 12.35 15.14
N VAL A 205 -34.50 12.81 13.99
CA VAL A 205 -34.85 14.11 13.41
C VAL A 205 -35.51 13.90 12.04
N PRO A 206 -36.83 13.66 11.99
CA PRO A 206 -37.57 13.62 10.74
C PRO A 206 -37.50 14.99 10.05
N THR A 207 -37.15 15.00 8.77
CA THR A 207 -37.15 16.24 7.98
C THR A 207 -37.32 15.96 6.49
N SER A 208 -38.02 16.87 5.82
CA SER A 208 -38.09 16.99 4.37
C SER A 208 -37.01 17.93 3.81
N ASP A 209 -36.38 18.75 4.66
CA ASP A 209 -35.35 19.73 4.28
C ASP A 209 -34.01 19.04 4.04
N ARG A 210 -33.71 18.83 2.76
CA ARG A 210 -32.45 18.26 2.31
C ARG A 210 -31.24 19.12 2.66
N LYS A 211 -31.39 20.46 2.74
CA LYS A 211 -30.27 21.36 3.06
C LYS A 211 -29.89 21.26 4.53
N ALA A 212 -30.88 21.25 5.42
CA ALA A 212 -30.64 21.04 6.85
C ALA A 212 -29.95 19.70 7.13
N ALA A 213 -30.40 18.63 6.46
CA ALA A 213 -29.79 17.30 6.60
C ALA A 213 -28.33 17.21 6.13
N LEU A 214 -27.82 18.17 5.32
CA LEU A 214 -26.40 18.22 4.94
C LEU A 214 -25.49 18.43 6.15
N GLN A 215 -25.98 19.04 7.24
CA GLN A 215 -25.19 19.20 8.47
C GLN A 215 -24.68 17.88 9.02
N LEU A 216 -25.45 16.79 8.90
CA LEU A 216 -25.02 15.46 9.29
C LEU A 216 -23.78 14.99 8.50
N ALA A 217 -23.65 15.41 7.25
CA ALA A 217 -22.49 15.09 6.42
C ALA A 217 -21.31 16.05 6.62
N THR A 218 -21.56 17.33 6.90
CA THR A 218 -20.52 18.38 6.91
C THR A 218 -20.02 18.78 8.29
N ASN A 219 -20.75 18.52 9.37
CA ASN A 219 -20.35 18.93 10.71
C ASN A 219 -19.11 18.15 11.18
N SER A 220 -18.14 18.85 11.78
CA SER A 220 -16.86 18.28 12.21
C SER A 220 -16.96 17.39 13.45
N LYS A 221 -18.04 17.49 14.24
CA LYS A 221 -18.29 16.66 15.42
C LYS A 221 -18.81 15.26 15.08
N VAL A 222 -19.38 15.12 13.88
CA VAL A 222 -19.78 13.82 13.35
C VAL A 222 -18.53 13.04 12.94
N ARG A 223 -18.36 11.85 13.50
CA ARG A 223 -17.17 11.01 13.28
C ARG A 223 -17.43 9.85 12.32
N LYS A 224 -18.68 9.41 12.21
CA LYS A 224 -19.08 8.34 11.28
C LYS A 224 -20.41 8.66 10.61
N LEU A 225 -20.47 8.46 9.30
CA LEU A 225 -21.71 8.57 8.52
C LEU A 225 -22.04 7.20 7.93
N SER A 226 -23.23 6.70 8.23
CA SER A 226 -23.75 5.44 7.70
C SER A 226 -25.00 5.71 6.88
N PHE A 227 -24.89 5.50 5.56
CA PHE A 227 -25.96 5.75 4.61
C PHE A 227 -26.42 4.44 3.96
N THR A 228 -27.72 4.26 3.82
CA THR A 228 -28.32 3.24 2.96
C THR A 228 -29.40 3.87 2.10
N GLY A 229 -29.17 3.93 0.79
CA GLY A 229 -30.08 4.56 -0.16
C GLY A 229 -29.52 4.56 -1.58
N SER A 230 -29.93 5.53 -2.41
CA SER A 230 -29.52 5.56 -3.81
C SER A 230 -28.05 5.94 -3.99
N THR A 231 -27.40 5.36 -5.02
CA THR A 231 -26.00 5.64 -5.35
C THR A 231 -25.73 7.13 -5.64
N GLY A 232 -26.72 7.86 -6.19
CA GLY A 232 -26.58 9.29 -6.47
C GLY A 232 -26.44 10.11 -5.19
N VAL A 233 -27.24 9.79 -4.17
CA VAL A 233 -27.15 10.43 -2.85
C VAL A 233 -25.90 9.97 -2.11
N ASP A 234 -25.52 8.69 -2.22
CA ASP A 234 -24.28 8.17 -1.63
C ASP A 234 -23.03 8.88 -2.17
N LYS A 235 -22.92 9.06 -3.50
CA LYS A 235 -21.83 9.84 -4.11
C LYS A 235 -21.79 11.28 -3.62
N MET A 236 -22.96 11.92 -3.48
CA MET A 236 -23.07 13.28 -2.95
C MET A 236 -22.62 13.36 -1.49
N LEU A 237 -23.14 12.49 -0.62
CA LEU A 237 -22.79 12.43 0.79
C LEU A 237 -21.32 12.09 0.99
N THR A 238 -20.77 11.16 0.21
CA THR A 238 -19.34 10.81 0.23
C THR A 238 -18.47 12.00 -0.18
N LYS A 239 -18.84 12.75 -1.22
CA LYS A 239 -18.12 13.97 -1.61
C LYS A 239 -18.14 15.04 -0.51
N LEU A 240 -19.26 15.19 0.19
CA LEU A 240 -19.40 16.14 1.30
C LEU A 240 -18.69 15.66 2.57
N ALA A 241 -18.70 14.36 2.83
CA ALA A 241 -18.01 13.72 3.95
C ALA A 241 -16.48 13.73 3.76
N ALA A 242 -16.00 13.74 2.51
CA ALA A 242 -14.58 13.77 2.18
C ALA A 242 -13.87 15.03 2.68
N SER A 243 -14.53 16.19 2.71
CA SER A 243 -13.95 17.43 3.25
C SER A 243 -13.70 17.39 4.76
N THR A 244 -14.20 16.37 5.45
CA THR A 244 -14.08 16.17 6.91
C THR A 244 -13.57 14.76 7.28
N MET A 245 -13.02 14.00 6.32
CA MET A 245 -12.38 12.68 6.55
C MET A 245 -13.26 11.63 7.25
N LYS A 246 -14.58 11.59 7.00
CA LYS A 246 -15.48 10.58 7.60
C LYS A 246 -15.40 9.22 6.86
N SER A 247 -15.41 8.12 7.62
CA SER A 247 -15.42 6.75 7.07
C SER A 247 -16.83 6.30 6.68
N CYS A 248 -17.09 6.11 5.37
CA CYS A 248 -18.29 5.46 4.83
C CYS A 248 -18.00 3.97 4.54
N ALA A 249 -18.78 3.03 5.10
CA ALA A 249 -18.53 1.59 4.95
C ALA A 249 -19.53 0.90 4.00
N ASN A 250 -19.02 0.14 3.01
CA ASN A 250 -19.76 -0.67 2.02
C ASN A 250 -19.19 -2.11 1.87
N ARG A 251 -18.43 -2.64 2.85
CA ARG A 251 -17.61 -3.86 2.67
C ARG A 251 -17.99 -4.97 3.66
N ILE A 252 -18.00 -6.22 3.18
CA ILE A 252 -18.04 -7.44 4.01
C ILE A 252 -16.60 -7.90 4.18
N LEU A 253 -16.15 -8.05 5.43
CA LEU A 253 -14.84 -8.59 5.76
C LEU A 253 -15.01 -10.08 6.08
N VAL A 254 -14.33 -10.94 5.32
CA VAL A 254 -14.32 -12.39 5.53
C VAL A 254 -12.91 -12.77 5.95
N HIS A 255 -12.78 -13.43 7.10
CA HIS A 255 -11.49 -13.88 7.61
C HIS A 255 -10.86 -14.88 6.62
N GLU A 256 -9.56 -14.77 6.37
CA GLU A 256 -8.84 -15.55 5.35
C GLU A 256 -9.09 -17.07 5.47
N ASN A 257 -9.01 -17.61 6.70
CA ASN A 257 -9.24 -19.03 7.01
C ASN A 257 -10.63 -19.58 6.61
N VAL A 258 -11.64 -18.72 6.42
CA VAL A 258 -12.99 -19.15 6.02
C VAL A 258 -13.37 -18.64 4.63
N LYS A 259 -12.51 -17.87 3.98
CA LYS A 259 -12.77 -17.21 2.69
C LYS A 259 -13.24 -18.21 1.63
N ASP A 260 -12.49 -19.28 1.40
CA ASP A 260 -12.81 -20.21 0.31
C ASP A 260 -14.09 -20.99 0.57
N ALA A 261 -14.29 -21.47 1.81
CA ALA A 261 -15.52 -22.14 2.22
C ALA A 261 -16.73 -21.20 2.15
N PHE A 262 -16.54 -19.93 2.48
CA PHE A 262 -17.56 -18.89 2.38
C PHE A 262 -17.90 -18.61 0.91
N ILE A 263 -16.90 -18.47 0.04
CA ILE A 263 -17.08 -18.24 -1.40
C ILE A 263 -17.90 -19.37 -2.02
N VAL A 264 -17.56 -20.63 -1.75
CA VAL A 264 -18.30 -21.78 -2.29
C VAL A 264 -19.77 -21.75 -1.86
N LYS A 265 -20.03 -21.42 -0.59
CA LYS A 265 -21.40 -21.29 -0.08
C LYS A 265 -22.13 -20.10 -0.69
N LEU A 266 -21.44 -18.99 -0.90
CA LEU A 266 -22.00 -17.78 -1.49
C LEU A 266 -22.35 -17.99 -2.95
N VAL A 267 -21.46 -18.60 -3.75
CA VAL A 267 -21.73 -19.00 -5.15
C VAL A 267 -22.99 -19.85 -5.22
N ARG A 268 -23.05 -20.94 -4.44
CA ARG A 268 -24.22 -21.81 -4.40
C ARG A 268 -25.49 -21.05 -4.06
N LYS A 269 -25.42 -20.11 -3.12
CA LYS A 269 -26.58 -19.34 -2.69
C LYS A 269 -27.05 -18.34 -3.76
N VAL A 270 -26.12 -17.75 -4.51
CA VAL A 270 -26.41 -16.86 -5.64
C VAL A 270 -26.99 -17.64 -6.81
N GLU A 271 -26.52 -18.87 -7.06
CA GLU A 271 -27.07 -19.76 -8.10
C GLU A 271 -28.49 -20.23 -7.81
N GLU A 272 -28.94 -20.22 -6.56
CA GLU A 272 -30.34 -20.48 -6.19
C GLU A 272 -31.29 -19.35 -6.60
N PHE A 273 -30.77 -18.19 -7.03
CA PHE A 273 -31.61 -17.07 -7.42
C PHE A 273 -32.33 -17.32 -8.74
N LYS A 274 -33.65 -17.10 -8.73
CA LYS A 274 -34.53 -17.21 -9.89
C LYS A 274 -34.91 -15.84 -10.40
N LEU A 275 -34.44 -15.53 -11.61
CA LEU A 275 -34.82 -14.32 -12.33
C LEU A 275 -36.23 -14.47 -12.89
N GLY A 276 -37.07 -13.46 -12.68
CA GLY A 276 -38.44 -13.52 -13.17
C GLY A 276 -39.21 -12.23 -12.91
N ARG A 277 -40.51 -12.25 -13.23
CA ARG A 277 -41.37 -11.10 -12.95
C ARG A 277 -41.62 -11.05 -11.44
N GLY A 278 -41.58 -9.86 -10.84
CA GLY A 278 -41.78 -9.67 -9.40
C GLY A 278 -43.17 -10.08 -8.87
N ILE A 279 -44.10 -10.43 -9.76
CA ILE A 279 -45.44 -10.96 -9.42
C ILE A 279 -45.49 -12.50 -9.35
N GLN A 280 -44.41 -13.19 -9.72
CA GLN A 280 -44.32 -14.65 -9.65
C GLN A 280 -43.75 -15.07 -8.30
N SER A 281 -44.40 -16.04 -7.66
CA SER A 281 -44.10 -16.46 -6.29
C SER A 281 -42.76 -17.19 -6.12
N ASP A 282 -42.17 -17.69 -7.21
CA ASP A 282 -40.86 -18.35 -7.22
C ASP A 282 -39.73 -17.44 -7.73
N THR A 283 -40.02 -16.20 -8.12
CA THR A 283 -38.99 -15.21 -8.48
C THR A 283 -38.28 -14.72 -7.22
N THR A 284 -36.96 -14.85 -7.17
CA THR A 284 -36.15 -14.25 -6.11
C THR A 284 -35.54 -12.92 -6.54
N GLN A 285 -35.36 -12.69 -7.84
CA GLN A 285 -34.73 -11.49 -8.38
C GLN A 285 -35.52 -10.92 -9.57
N GLY A 286 -36.03 -9.69 -9.42
CA GLY A 286 -36.81 -8.97 -10.44
C GLY A 286 -35.96 -8.21 -11.48
N PRO A 287 -36.60 -7.56 -12.45
CA PRO A 287 -35.91 -6.74 -13.45
C PRO A 287 -35.28 -5.49 -12.82
N LEU A 288 -34.18 -5.04 -13.42
CA LEU A 288 -33.62 -3.71 -13.24
C LEU A 288 -34.57 -2.64 -13.79
N VAL A 289 -34.40 -1.41 -13.32
CA VAL A 289 -35.33 -0.31 -13.58
C VAL A 289 -35.45 0.05 -15.07
N ASN A 290 -34.35 -0.01 -15.83
CA ASN A 290 -34.32 0.34 -17.25
C ASN A 290 -33.08 -0.24 -17.98
N ALA A 291 -33.04 -0.06 -19.30
CA ALA A 291 -31.91 -0.50 -20.14
C ALA A 291 -30.56 0.11 -19.74
N ALA A 292 -30.55 1.36 -19.23
CA ALA A 292 -29.31 2.01 -18.78
C ALA A 292 -28.74 1.33 -17.53
N ALA A 293 -29.60 0.85 -16.62
CA ALA A 293 -29.18 0.07 -15.46
C ALA A 293 -28.55 -1.27 -15.89
N VAL A 294 -29.16 -1.96 -16.87
CA VAL A 294 -28.59 -3.21 -17.42
C VAL A 294 -27.22 -2.97 -18.03
N LYS A 295 -27.08 -1.95 -18.89
CA LYS A 295 -25.78 -1.59 -19.49
C LYS A 295 -24.73 -1.22 -18.45
N LYS A 296 -25.13 -0.53 -17.39
CA LYS A 296 -24.24 -0.12 -16.31
C LYS A 296 -23.70 -1.33 -15.54
N VAL A 297 -24.57 -2.28 -15.18
CA VAL A 297 -24.15 -3.52 -14.51
C VAL A 297 -23.20 -4.29 -15.43
N ALA A 298 -23.54 -4.45 -16.71
CA ALA A 298 -22.67 -5.09 -17.69
C ALA A 298 -21.27 -4.43 -17.77
N SER A 299 -21.21 -3.09 -17.80
CA SER A 299 -19.92 -2.37 -17.85
C SER A 299 -19.07 -2.53 -16.60
N HIS A 300 -19.68 -2.70 -15.42
CA HIS A 300 -18.92 -2.93 -14.19
C HIS A 300 -18.31 -4.34 -14.18
N VAL A 301 -19.07 -5.34 -14.62
CA VAL A 301 -18.58 -6.72 -14.76
C VAL A 301 -17.45 -6.77 -15.79
N GLU A 302 -17.63 -6.13 -16.95
CA GLU A 302 -16.59 -6.05 -17.99
C GLU A 302 -15.32 -5.34 -17.51
N ASP A 303 -15.46 -4.20 -16.80
CA ASP A 303 -14.33 -3.49 -16.20
C ASP A 303 -13.58 -4.37 -15.18
N ALA A 304 -14.32 -5.09 -14.33
CA ALA A 304 -13.73 -6.01 -13.35
C ALA A 304 -12.96 -7.16 -14.02
N LEU A 305 -13.54 -7.80 -15.04
CA LEU A 305 -12.88 -8.87 -15.79
C LEU A 305 -11.64 -8.35 -16.55
N SER A 306 -11.72 -7.16 -17.14
CA SER A 306 -10.59 -6.53 -17.83
C SER A 306 -9.38 -6.27 -16.91
N LYS A 307 -9.64 -6.13 -15.61
CA LYS A 307 -8.63 -5.92 -14.56
C LYS A 307 -8.19 -7.20 -13.86
N GLY A 308 -8.51 -8.36 -14.44
CA GLY A 308 -8.13 -9.67 -13.92
C GLY A 308 -9.14 -10.26 -12.93
N GLY A 309 -10.37 -9.76 -12.88
CA GLY A 309 -11.44 -10.41 -12.12
C GLY A 309 -11.72 -11.82 -12.63
N ILE A 310 -11.96 -12.77 -11.72
CA ILE A 310 -12.42 -14.12 -12.01
C ILE A 310 -13.94 -14.15 -11.82
N LEU A 311 -14.65 -14.55 -12.87
CA LEU A 311 -16.08 -14.78 -12.83
C LEU A 311 -16.37 -16.13 -12.18
N HIS A 312 -17.14 -16.14 -11.09
CA HIS A 312 -17.57 -17.37 -10.44
C HIS A 312 -18.99 -17.80 -10.84
N THR A 313 -19.91 -16.86 -11.10
CA THR A 313 -21.25 -17.16 -11.66
C THR A 313 -21.90 -15.90 -12.25
N GLY A 314 -22.87 -16.08 -13.16
CA GLY A 314 -23.65 -15.00 -13.81
C GLY A 314 -22.95 -14.37 -15.02
N SER A 315 -23.15 -13.05 -15.18
CA SER A 315 -22.61 -12.14 -16.23
C SER A 315 -23.42 -11.90 -17.51
N ASN A 316 -24.56 -12.56 -17.72
CA ASN A 316 -25.31 -12.38 -18.97
C ASN A 316 -26.62 -11.61 -18.82
N ILE A 317 -27.05 -11.02 -19.93
CA ILE A 317 -28.43 -10.57 -20.11
C ILE A 317 -29.24 -11.80 -20.56
N PRO A 318 -30.19 -12.30 -19.76
CA PRO A 318 -30.91 -13.53 -20.08
C PRO A 318 -31.81 -13.34 -21.30
N LYS A 319 -31.50 -14.03 -22.39
CA LYS A 319 -32.23 -13.93 -23.68
C LYS A 319 -33.67 -14.43 -23.61
N HIS A 320 -33.98 -15.28 -22.64
CA HIS A 320 -35.29 -15.93 -22.48
C HIS A 320 -36.29 -15.11 -21.65
N LEU A 321 -35.86 -14.00 -21.04
CA LEU A 321 -36.73 -13.13 -20.24
C LEU A 321 -36.86 -11.75 -20.90
N PRO A 322 -38.03 -11.41 -21.48
CA PRO A 322 -38.24 -10.08 -22.06
C PRO A 322 -38.33 -9.03 -20.94
N GLY A 323 -37.41 -8.06 -20.95
CA GLY A 323 -37.34 -6.97 -19.98
C GLY A 323 -35.90 -6.55 -19.67
N TYR A 324 -35.72 -5.81 -18.59
CA TYR A 324 -34.41 -5.29 -18.18
C TYR A 324 -33.78 -6.20 -17.14
N PHE A 325 -33.27 -7.36 -17.54
CA PHE A 325 -32.69 -8.34 -16.64
C PHE A 325 -31.17 -8.42 -16.81
N TYR A 326 -30.48 -8.81 -15.75
CA TYR A 326 -29.07 -9.16 -15.75
C TYR A 326 -28.85 -10.25 -14.71
N GLU A 327 -28.08 -11.28 -15.03
CA GLU A 327 -27.83 -12.39 -14.12
C GLU A 327 -27.12 -11.90 -12.85
N PRO A 328 -27.53 -12.35 -11.65
CA PRO A 328 -26.76 -12.13 -10.43
C PRO A 328 -25.33 -12.59 -10.64
N THR A 329 -24.40 -11.65 -10.57
CA THR A 329 -23.00 -11.89 -10.93
C THR A 329 -22.15 -11.87 -9.68
N LEU A 330 -21.30 -12.88 -9.55
CA LEU A 330 -20.26 -12.91 -8.52
C LEU A 330 -18.92 -12.97 -9.22
N GLU A 331 -18.22 -11.85 -9.21
CA GLU A 331 -16.85 -11.69 -9.66
C GLU A 331 -15.95 -11.31 -8.49
N MET A 332 -14.69 -11.75 -8.54
CA MET A 332 -13.68 -11.37 -7.56
C MET A 332 -12.41 -10.94 -8.29
N GLU A 333 -11.75 -9.88 -7.81
CA GLU A 333 -10.41 -9.56 -8.29
C GLU A 333 -9.51 -10.79 -8.13
N ALA A 334 -8.77 -11.18 -9.18
CA ALA A 334 -7.53 -11.92 -8.99
C ALA A 334 -6.53 -10.94 -8.35
N TRP A 335 -6.73 -10.66 -7.05
CA TRP A 335 -5.58 -10.35 -6.24
C TRP A 335 -4.66 -11.55 -6.37
N LEU A 336 -3.46 -11.28 -6.91
CA LEU A 336 -2.30 -12.16 -6.96
C LEU A 336 -2.59 -13.38 -6.11
N ALA A 337 -2.84 -14.52 -6.76
CA ALA A 337 -2.77 -15.80 -6.08
C ALA A 337 -1.60 -15.67 -5.13
N PHE A 338 -1.88 -15.66 -3.81
CA PHE A 338 -0.80 -15.68 -2.84
C PHE A 338 0.01 -16.86 -3.28
N ASN A 339 1.22 -16.58 -3.78
CA ASN A 339 2.18 -17.62 -4.07
C ASN A 339 2.20 -18.43 -2.78
N ASN A 340 1.76 -19.69 -2.84
CA ASN A 340 1.82 -20.62 -1.72
C ASN A 340 3.27 -20.86 -1.24
N ASN A 341 4.24 -20.13 -1.80
CA ASN A 341 5.56 -19.90 -1.26
C ASN A 341 5.60 -18.53 -0.55
N MET A 342 5.03 -18.45 0.65
CA MET A 342 5.47 -17.43 1.61
C MET A 342 6.93 -17.74 1.92
N ASN A 343 7.84 -16.89 1.45
CA ASN A 343 9.24 -16.99 1.87
C ASN A 343 9.30 -16.82 3.39
N SER A 344 10.00 -17.72 4.07
CA SER A 344 10.25 -17.59 5.50
C SER A 344 10.91 -16.24 5.78
N PHE A 345 10.40 -15.50 6.76
CA PHE A 345 10.99 -14.24 7.20
C PHE A 345 11.00 -14.18 8.73
N GLU A 346 11.92 -13.39 9.28
CA GLU A 346 11.99 -13.05 10.69
C GLU A 346 11.69 -11.55 10.82
N TYR A 347 10.77 -11.18 11.72
CA TYR A 347 10.45 -9.80 12.00
C TYR A 347 10.80 -9.48 13.46
N ASN A 348 11.74 -8.56 13.63
CA ASN A 348 12.15 -8.06 14.94
C ASN A 348 11.68 -6.60 15.09
N ALA A 349 10.63 -6.38 15.87
CA ALA A 349 10.17 -5.03 16.17
C ALA A 349 11.17 -4.29 17.06
N SER A 350 11.57 -3.09 16.64
CA SER A 350 12.46 -2.23 17.42
C SER A 350 11.66 -1.44 18.47
N PRO A 351 12.05 -1.44 19.76
CA PRO A 351 11.30 -0.78 20.82
C PRO A 351 11.56 0.75 20.82
N ALA A 352 10.81 1.50 20.02
CA ALA A 352 10.87 2.96 20.01
C ALA A 352 9.50 3.58 20.27
N ARG A 353 9.45 4.59 21.15
CA ARG A 353 8.24 5.41 21.36
C ARG A 353 8.25 6.58 20.39
N VAL A 354 7.25 6.66 19.53
CA VAL A 354 7.14 7.71 18.50
C VAL A 354 6.00 8.66 18.82
N ILE A 355 6.29 9.97 18.79
CA ILE A 355 5.31 11.04 18.94
C ILE A 355 5.39 11.86 17.65
N PHE A 356 4.30 11.93 16.89
CA PHE A 356 4.31 12.50 15.55
C PHE A 356 3.18 13.51 15.38
N GLY A 357 3.48 14.68 14.82
CA GLY A 357 2.49 15.71 14.47
C GLY A 357 3.05 17.13 14.58
N SER A 358 2.29 18.13 14.16
CA SER A 358 2.60 19.55 14.37
C SER A 358 2.40 19.95 15.85
N GLY A 359 3.28 20.80 16.38
CA GLY A 359 3.27 21.24 17.77
C GLY A 359 3.57 20.15 18.82
N THR A 360 4.03 18.98 18.39
CA THR A 360 4.30 17.86 19.30
C THR A 360 5.52 18.09 20.20
N LEU A 361 6.37 19.06 19.88
CA LEU A 361 7.49 19.48 20.71
C LEU A 361 7.04 19.95 22.10
N LEU A 362 5.80 20.48 22.23
CA LEU A 362 5.21 20.87 23.51
C LEU A 362 5.09 19.69 24.50
N ARG A 363 5.11 18.45 24.00
CA ARG A 363 5.05 17.25 24.85
C ARG A 363 6.40 16.88 25.46
N LEU A 364 7.51 17.51 25.05
CA LEU A 364 8.86 17.16 25.49
C LEU A 364 8.98 17.08 27.02
N SER A 365 8.52 18.10 27.74
CA SER A 365 8.58 18.14 29.22
C SER A 365 7.84 16.94 29.84
N SER A 366 6.64 16.62 29.33
CA SER A 366 5.85 15.50 29.83
C SER A 366 6.53 14.15 29.60
N GLU A 367 7.29 14.00 28.51
CA GLU A 367 7.96 12.74 28.16
C GLU A 367 9.28 12.57 28.94
N VAL A 368 10.00 13.66 29.24
CA VAL A 368 11.13 13.65 30.19
C VAL A 368 10.67 13.22 31.58
N VAL A 369 9.55 13.80 32.06
CA VAL A 369 8.97 13.45 33.38
C VAL A 369 8.53 11.99 33.44
N LYS A 370 7.93 11.44 32.37
CA LYS A 370 7.52 10.02 32.31
C LYS A 370 8.67 9.04 32.47
N LEU A 371 9.88 9.43 32.06
CA LEU A 371 11.08 8.63 32.23
C LEU A 371 11.72 8.79 33.63
N ASN A 372 11.09 9.56 34.53
CA ASN A 372 11.65 9.97 35.82
C ASN A 372 12.98 10.71 35.69
N LEU A 373 13.12 11.52 34.63
CA LEU A 373 14.29 12.34 34.34
C LEU A 373 13.98 13.82 34.56
N SER A 374 15.02 14.65 34.68
CA SER A 374 14.87 16.05 35.11
C SER A 374 15.89 17.04 34.54
N THR A 375 17.07 16.58 34.15
CA THR A 375 18.24 17.42 33.81
C THR A 375 18.95 16.90 32.56
N PRO A 376 18.30 16.97 31.39
CA PRO A 376 18.89 16.52 30.14
C PRO A 376 20.06 17.39 29.68
N LEU A 377 21.03 16.76 29.01
CA LEU A 377 21.99 17.43 28.15
C LEU A 377 21.39 17.64 26.76
N LEU A 378 21.30 18.89 26.31
CA LEU A 378 20.80 19.23 24.98
C LEU A 378 21.95 19.20 23.96
N LEU A 379 21.72 18.57 22.82
CA LEU A 379 22.70 18.45 21.72
C LEU A 379 22.18 19.14 20.46
N SER A 380 23.05 19.89 19.79
CA SER A 380 22.78 20.48 18.47
C SER A 380 24.07 20.60 17.64
N THR A 381 23.94 20.91 16.35
CA THR A 381 25.06 21.48 15.59
C THR A 381 25.20 22.99 15.89
N PRO A 382 26.29 23.64 15.48
CA PRO A 382 26.46 25.09 15.65
C PRO A 382 25.35 25.91 14.99
N GLU A 383 24.79 25.42 13.88
CA GLU A 383 23.73 26.08 13.12
C GLU A 383 22.36 26.00 13.82
N GLN A 384 22.18 25.08 14.76
CA GLN A 384 20.90 24.78 15.43
C GLN A 384 20.87 25.18 16.92
N VAL A 385 21.81 26.02 17.37
CA VAL A 385 21.90 26.49 18.78
C VAL A 385 20.61 27.17 19.25
N GLN A 386 19.96 27.94 18.38
CA GLN A 386 18.69 28.60 18.72
C GLN A 386 17.57 27.60 19.00
N GLN A 387 17.49 26.50 18.22
CA GLN A 387 16.50 25.44 18.45
C GLN A 387 16.78 24.70 19.77
N ALA A 388 18.04 24.41 20.10
CA ALA A 388 18.38 23.86 21.41
C ALA A 388 18.02 24.82 22.56
N SER A 389 18.17 26.12 22.35
CA SER A 389 17.82 27.14 23.34
C SER A 389 16.30 27.24 23.55
N GLN A 390 15.48 27.01 22.51
CA GLN A 390 14.03 26.88 22.64
C GLN A 390 13.63 25.70 23.54
N LEU A 391 14.33 24.57 23.45
CA LEU A 391 14.05 23.42 24.32
C LEU A 391 14.29 23.73 25.80
N LYS A 392 15.30 24.55 26.10
CA LYS A 392 15.54 25.01 27.49
C LYS A 392 14.31 25.69 28.07
N HIS A 393 13.61 26.51 27.28
CA HIS A 393 12.38 27.18 27.73
C HIS A 393 11.23 26.19 27.94
N LEU A 394 11.08 25.20 27.05
CA LEU A 394 10.05 24.15 27.18
C LEU A 394 10.29 23.22 28.38
N LEU A 395 11.52 23.12 28.85
CA LEU A 395 11.93 22.33 30.01
C LEU A 395 12.00 23.18 31.29
N ASP A 396 11.40 24.37 31.31
CA ASP A 396 11.40 25.29 32.45
C ASP A 396 12.81 25.63 32.96
N GLY A 397 13.80 25.65 32.07
CA GLY A 397 15.21 25.88 32.40
C GLY A 397 15.95 24.70 33.06
N LYS A 398 15.27 23.58 33.30
CA LYS A 398 15.83 22.37 33.94
C LYS A 398 16.64 21.56 32.93
N ILE A 399 17.89 21.98 32.69
CA ILE A 399 18.84 21.28 31.81
C ILE A 399 20.20 21.17 32.49
N ALA A 400 20.95 20.11 32.19
CA ALA A 400 22.34 19.96 32.63
C ALA A 400 23.28 20.87 31.83
N GLY A 401 22.96 21.12 30.56
CA GLY A 401 23.72 22.02 29.70
C GLY A 401 23.32 21.92 28.24
N ILE A 402 23.98 22.71 27.39
CA ILE A 402 23.83 22.67 25.93
C ILE A 402 25.22 22.41 25.32
N PHE A 403 25.34 21.35 24.53
CA PHE A 403 26.54 21.04 23.77
C PHE A 403 26.23 21.15 22.27
N SER A 404 26.79 22.17 21.62
CA SER A 404 26.43 22.56 20.25
C SER A 404 27.53 22.31 19.22
N GLU A 405 28.51 21.44 19.52
CA GLU A 405 29.62 21.12 18.61
C GLU A 405 29.37 19.83 17.78
N ALA A 406 28.12 19.37 17.63
CA ALA A 406 27.86 18.18 16.83
C ALA A 406 28.32 18.39 15.38
N ALA A 407 29.09 17.43 14.85
CA ALA A 407 29.77 17.55 13.56
C ALA A 407 29.43 16.39 12.63
N MET A 408 29.58 16.62 11.32
CA MET A 408 29.35 15.62 10.29
C MET A 408 30.23 14.38 10.51
N HIS A 409 29.64 13.20 10.32
CA HIS A 409 30.29 11.90 10.51
C HIS A 409 30.73 11.56 11.94
N THR A 410 30.26 12.32 12.93
CA THR A 410 30.46 12.06 14.37
C THR A 410 31.93 11.73 14.70
N PRO A 411 32.84 12.72 14.59
CA PRO A 411 34.25 12.51 14.89
C PRO A 411 34.44 12.06 16.34
N LEU A 412 35.35 11.12 16.58
CA LEU A 412 35.61 10.59 17.92
C LEU A 412 36.07 11.71 18.88
N THR A 413 36.87 12.65 18.39
CA THR A 413 37.33 13.82 19.16
C THR A 413 36.18 14.70 19.68
N ILE A 414 35.12 14.88 18.89
CA ILE A 414 33.91 15.61 19.32
C ILE A 414 33.10 14.78 20.31
N THR A 415 33.02 13.47 20.07
CA THR A 415 32.33 12.54 20.98
C THR A 415 32.98 12.52 22.35
N GLU A 416 34.31 12.48 22.44
CA GLU A 416 35.07 12.52 23.70
C GLU A 416 34.84 13.83 24.47
N LYS A 417 34.83 14.97 23.77
CA LYS A 417 34.47 16.27 24.38
C LYS A 417 33.04 16.25 24.92
N ALA A 418 32.09 15.74 24.15
CA ALA A 418 30.69 15.67 24.56
C ALA A 418 30.47 14.73 25.77
N LEU A 419 31.20 13.61 25.83
CA LEU A 419 31.20 12.70 26.98
C LEU A 419 31.77 13.36 28.23
N ALA A 420 32.90 14.05 28.11
CA ALA A 420 33.50 14.80 29.21
C ALA A 420 32.54 15.89 29.72
N PHE A 421 31.87 16.58 28.80
CA PHE A 421 30.85 17.58 29.13
C PHE A 421 29.64 16.96 29.84
N ALA A 422 29.08 15.87 29.31
CA ALA A 422 27.94 15.16 29.92
C ALA A 422 28.25 14.68 31.34
N LYS A 423 29.47 14.19 31.57
CA LYS A 423 29.93 13.77 32.90
C LYS A 423 30.09 14.96 33.85
N ALA A 424 30.68 16.07 33.38
CA ALA A 424 30.89 17.26 34.19
C ALA A 424 29.57 17.98 34.55
N SER A 425 28.56 17.91 33.68
CA SER A 425 27.25 18.52 33.89
C SER A 425 26.27 17.66 34.70
N ASN A 426 26.65 16.42 35.03
CA ASN A 426 25.80 15.45 35.75
C ASN A 426 24.44 15.22 35.07
N ALA A 427 24.45 15.11 33.73
CA ALA A 427 23.23 14.91 32.95
C ALA A 427 22.60 13.53 33.22
N ASP A 428 21.27 13.49 33.38
CA ASP A 428 20.52 12.25 33.56
C ASP A 428 19.99 11.64 32.25
N SER A 429 20.09 12.40 31.16
CA SER A 429 19.63 12.01 29.82
C SER A 429 20.25 12.87 28.73
N VAL A 430 20.10 12.48 27.47
CA VAL A 430 20.52 13.26 26.30
C VAL A 430 19.33 13.53 25.39
N ILE A 431 19.17 14.80 24.98
CA ILE A 431 18.15 15.23 24.02
C ILE A 431 18.86 15.81 22.80
N SER A 432 18.74 15.15 21.64
CA SER A 432 19.29 15.66 20.38
C SER A 432 18.22 16.36 19.55
N ILE A 433 18.47 17.61 19.17
CA ILE A 433 17.64 18.34 18.19
C ILE A 433 18.47 18.65 16.95
N GLY A 434 18.07 18.07 15.82
CA GLY A 434 18.79 18.26 14.57
C GLY A 434 18.69 17.09 13.58
N GLY A 435 19.59 17.11 12.60
CA GLY A 435 19.72 16.01 11.63
C GLY A 435 20.55 14.83 12.14
N GLY A 436 20.94 13.95 11.21
CA GLY A 436 21.67 12.72 11.51
C GLY A 436 22.98 12.90 12.28
N SER A 437 23.69 14.02 12.12
CA SER A 437 24.93 14.33 12.86
C SER A 437 24.68 14.50 14.37
N THR A 438 23.64 15.26 14.74
CA THR A 438 23.27 15.49 16.14
C THR A 438 22.74 14.22 16.79
N ILE A 439 21.88 13.49 16.07
CA ILE A 439 21.35 12.20 16.52
C ILE A 439 22.48 11.19 16.70
N GLY A 440 23.45 11.16 15.77
CA GLY A 440 24.66 10.34 15.87
C GLY A 440 25.49 10.65 17.12
N LEU A 441 25.67 11.92 17.47
CA LEU A 441 26.34 12.29 18.72
C LEU A 441 25.54 11.83 19.95
N GLY A 442 24.22 12.00 19.96
CA GLY A 442 23.36 11.53 21.06
C GLY A 442 23.45 10.02 21.27
N LYS A 443 23.41 9.25 20.18
CA LYS A 443 23.66 7.81 20.14
C LYS A 443 25.02 7.45 20.71
N ALA A 444 26.07 8.17 20.29
CA ALA A 444 27.44 7.93 20.71
C ALA A 444 27.65 8.16 22.22
N ILE A 445 26.93 9.12 22.81
CA ILE A 445 26.89 9.34 24.26
C ILE A 445 26.09 8.22 24.93
N SER A 446 24.83 8.01 24.52
CA SER A 446 23.89 7.07 25.14
C SER A 446 24.46 5.66 25.26
N ILE A 447 25.05 5.11 24.20
CA ILE A 447 25.63 3.76 24.22
C ILE A 447 26.87 3.62 25.14
N ARG A 448 27.58 4.72 25.42
CA ARG A 448 28.78 4.73 26.27
C ARG A 448 28.47 5.03 27.73
N THR A 449 27.40 5.78 28.00
CA THR A 449 27.03 6.22 29.35
C THR A 449 25.83 5.48 29.92
N GLY A 450 25.00 4.86 29.07
CA GLY A 450 23.71 4.29 29.45
C GLY A 450 22.60 5.33 29.62
N LEU A 451 22.86 6.61 29.34
CA LEU A 451 21.87 7.67 29.47
C LEU A 451 20.73 7.48 28.44
N PRO A 452 19.45 7.60 28.85
CA PRO A 452 18.32 7.58 27.93
C PRO A 452 18.45 8.69 26.87
N HIS A 453 18.10 8.35 25.63
CA HIS A 453 18.20 9.24 24.48
C HIS A 453 16.82 9.58 23.92
N ILE A 454 16.49 10.87 23.94
CA ILE A 454 15.32 11.43 23.25
C ILE A 454 15.83 12.17 22.01
N CYS A 455 15.26 11.91 20.84
CA CYS A 455 15.64 12.62 19.61
C CYS A 455 14.47 13.37 18.98
N ILE A 456 14.78 14.56 18.49
CA ILE A 456 13.88 15.49 17.82
C ILE A 456 14.48 15.74 16.42
N PRO A 457 14.17 14.86 15.44
CA PRO A 457 14.71 14.97 14.09
C PRO A 457 14.17 16.21 13.37
N THR A 458 15.06 16.95 12.70
CA THR A 458 14.72 18.14 11.89
C THR A 458 15.01 17.92 10.40
N THR A 459 15.40 16.70 10.01
CA THR A 459 15.72 16.31 8.63
C THR A 459 15.14 14.92 8.32
N TYR A 460 15.29 14.45 7.09
CA TYR A 460 14.76 13.15 6.63
C TYR A 460 15.82 12.04 6.67
N ALA A 461 16.76 12.09 7.61
CA ALA A 461 17.90 11.15 7.61
C ALA A 461 17.51 9.74 8.08
N GLY A 462 16.49 9.60 8.93
CA GLY A 462 16.03 8.32 9.46
C GLY A 462 16.93 7.71 10.55
N SER A 463 18.02 8.39 10.95
CA SER A 463 18.97 7.89 11.96
C SER A 463 18.26 7.58 13.27
N GLU A 464 17.28 8.38 13.65
CA GLU A 464 16.46 8.23 14.85
C GLU A 464 15.75 6.87 14.98
N MET A 465 15.56 6.12 13.88
CA MET A 465 14.91 4.80 13.87
C MET A 465 15.88 3.65 13.64
N THR A 466 17.19 3.88 13.78
CA THR A 466 18.20 2.85 13.51
C THR A 466 19.03 2.52 14.75
N PRO A 467 19.36 1.23 14.98
CA PRO A 467 20.34 0.82 15.98
C PRO A 467 21.79 1.03 15.50
N ILE A 468 21.99 1.86 14.46
CA ILE A 468 23.26 2.03 13.77
C ILE A 468 23.92 3.34 14.23
N LEU A 469 25.22 3.26 14.52
CA LEU A 469 26.08 4.43 14.75
C LEU A 469 27.32 4.35 13.85
N GLY A 470 27.57 5.42 13.10
CA GLY A 470 28.81 5.64 12.37
C GLY A 470 29.67 6.71 13.03
N GLU A 471 30.93 6.40 13.32
CA GLU A 471 31.90 7.32 13.94
C GLU A 471 33.17 7.38 13.09
N THR A 472 33.87 8.52 13.13
CA THR A 472 35.11 8.72 12.39
C THR A 472 36.29 8.91 13.34
N ALA A 473 37.32 8.07 13.21
CA ALA A 473 38.59 8.18 13.91
C ALA A 473 39.73 8.10 12.89
N ASP A 474 40.72 9.00 13.00
CA ASP A 474 41.89 9.04 12.11
C ASP A 474 41.55 9.05 10.61
N GLY A 475 40.49 9.76 10.24
CA GLY A 475 39.99 9.83 8.85
C GLY A 475 39.26 8.58 8.36
N LYS A 476 39.12 7.54 9.20
CA LYS A 476 38.41 6.29 8.88
C LYS A 476 37.07 6.24 9.59
N LYS A 477 36.00 6.06 8.81
CA LYS A 477 34.65 5.87 9.34
C LYS A 477 34.40 4.40 9.67
N THR A 478 34.06 4.12 10.92
CA THR A 478 33.61 2.80 11.40
C THR A 478 32.14 2.84 11.74
N THR A 479 31.43 1.72 11.53
CA THR A 479 29.99 1.62 11.84
C THR A 479 29.76 0.45 12.76
N ARG A 480 28.91 0.63 13.78
CA ARG A 480 28.43 -0.42 14.67
C ARG A 480 26.92 -0.44 14.70
N SER A 481 26.36 -1.63 14.88
CA SER A 481 24.92 -1.85 15.08
C SER A 481 24.73 -2.53 16.44
N ASP A 482 23.89 -1.96 17.29
CA ASP A 482 23.58 -2.48 18.62
C ASP A 482 22.18 -1.99 19.03
N PRO A 483 21.26 -2.86 19.47
CA PRO A 483 19.91 -2.45 19.86
C PRO A 483 19.88 -1.31 20.90
N ARG A 484 20.91 -1.21 21.76
CA ARG A 484 21.03 -0.14 22.78
C ARG A 484 21.37 1.24 22.18
N ILE A 485 21.75 1.30 20.90
CA ILE A 485 21.97 2.57 20.17
C ILE A 485 20.64 3.21 19.78
N LEU A 486 19.56 2.43 19.69
CA LEU A 486 18.26 2.95 19.28
C LEU A 486 17.76 3.98 20.32
N PRO A 487 17.35 5.20 19.90
CA PRO A 487 16.76 6.17 20.81
C PRO A 487 15.50 5.64 21.51
N ASN A 488 15.29 6.02 22.78
CA ASN A 488 14.14 5.59 23.56
C ASN A 488 12.85 6.28 23.09
N ILE A 489 12.93 7.58 22.77
CA ILE A 489 11.79 8.40 22.34
C ILE A 489 12.18 9.23 21.12
N VAL A 490 11.31 9.25 20.12
CA VAL A 490 11.42 10.09 18.93
C VAL A 490 10.24 11.05 18.87
N ILE A 491 10.49 12.35 18.80
CA ILE A 491 9.47 13.39 18.66
C ILE A 491 9.60 14.04 17.27
N TYR A 492 8.73 13.64 16.36
CA TYR A 492 8.59 14.23 15.04
C TYR A 492 7.65 15.43 15.10
N ASP A 493 8.22 16.62 15.26
CA ASP A 493 7.48 17.88 15.09
C ASP A 493 7.61 18.41 13.66
N VAL A 494 6.49 18.44 12.94
CA VAL A 494 6.42 18.93 11.56
C VAL A 494 6.91 20.36 11.45
N ASP A 495 6.64 21.20 12.46
CA ASP A 495 6.91 22.63 12.42
C ASP A 495 8.42 22.90 12.38
N LEU A 496 9.22 22.00 12.95
CA LEU A 496 10.68 22.09 12.94
C LEU A 496 11.29 21.80 11.56
N THR A 497 10.54 21.19 10.64
CA THR A 497 11.00 20.93 9.27
C THR A 497 10.75 22.12 8.33
N MET A 498 9.95 23.09 8.75
CA MET A 498 9.59 24.26 7.93
C MET A 498 10.80 25.14 7.59
N THR A 499 11.82 25.13 8.45
CA THR A 499 13.07 25.87 8.25
C THR A 499 14.10 25.11 7.40
N LEU A 500 13.82 23.85 7.05
CA LEU A 500 14.73 23.03 6.25
C LEU A 500 14.76 23.52 4.79
N PRO A 501 15.93 23.94 4.25
CA PRO A 501 16.01 24.46 2.90
C PRO A 501 15.52 23.45 1.84
N PRO A 502 14.94 23.91 0.71
CA PRO A 502 14.46 23.02 -0.35
C PRO A 502 15.54 22.06 -0.87
N SER A 503 16.77 22.57 -1.10
CA SER A 503 17.91 21.77 -1.57
C SER A 503 18.33 20.65 -0.61
N MET A 504 18.20 20.89 0.70
CA MET A 504 18.46 19.87 1.72
C MET A 504 17.26 18.91 1.86
N SER A 505 16.05 19.42 1.69
CA SER A 505 14.82 18.62 1.70
C SER A 505 14.82 17.59 0.56
N THR A 506 15.27 17.98 -0.63
CA THR A 506 15.37 17.05 -1.78
C THR A 506 16.41 15.97 -1.55
N THR A 507 17.65 16.34 -1.26
CA THR A 507 18.75 15.37 -1.10
C THR A 507 18.55 14.47 0.12
N SER A 508 18.07 15.01 1.25
CA SER A 508 17.72 14.19 2.41
C SER A 508 16.51 13.30 2.14
N GLY A 509 15.54 13.76 1.35
CA GLY A 509 14.36 13.00 0.99
C GLY A 509 14.68 11.83 0.05
N ILE A 510 15.58 12.03 -0.93
CA ILE A 510 16.06 10.93 -1.78
C ILE A 510 16.90 9.94 -0.98
N ASN A 511 17.71 10.41 -0.03
CA ASN A 511 18.38 9.52 0.91
C ASN A 511 17.36 8.64 1.67
N ALA A 512 16.24 9.21 2.14
CA ALA A 512 15.16 8.44 2.74
C ALA A 512 14.56 7.39 1.78
N ILE A 513 14.22 7.80 0.55
CA ILE A 513 13.71 6.88 -0.49
C ILE A 513 14.66 5.69 -0.70
N ALA A 514 15.98 5.92 -0.67
CA ALA A 514 16.98 4.89 -0.93
C ALA A 514 16.96 3.71 0.07
N HIS A 515 16.41 3.91 1.28
CA HIS A 515 16.27 2.87 2.29
C HIS A 515 14.80 2.59 2.67
N SER A 516 13.86 2.98 1.81
CA SER A 516 12.43 2.95 2.12
C SER A 516 11.69 1.75 1.52
N ALA A 517 10.57 1.39 2.16
CA ALA A 517 9.55 0.52 1.57
C ALA A 517 8.49 1.34 0.80
N LEU A 518 7.59 0.66 0.10
CA LEU A 518 6.68 1.26 -0.88
C LEU A 518 5.90 2.49 -0.39
N GLU A 519 5.36 2.45 0.82
CA GLU A 519 4.57 3.56 1.39
C GLU A 519 5.44 4.79 1.70
N GLY A 520 6.65 4.59 2.21
CA GLY A 520 7.58 5.70 2.46
C GLY A 520 8.05 6.34 1.16
N ILE A 521 8.33 5.53 0.12
CA ILE A 521 8.65 6.01 -1.23
C ILE A 521 7.49 6.84 -1.79
N LYS A 522 6.26 6.33 -1.70
CA LYS A 522 5.05 7.01 -2.16
C LYS A 522 4.86 8.37 -1.47
N ALA A 523 4.98 8.41 -0.15
CA ALA A 523 4.86 9.64 0.63
C ALA A 523 5.91 10.68 0.21
N LEU A 524 7.18 10.27 0.11
CA LEU A 524 8.27 11.17 -0.27
C LEU A 524 8.18 11.62 -1.74
N ALA A 525 7.87 10.71 -2.67
CA ALA A 525 7.73 11.03 -4.09
C ALA A 525 6.58 12.02 -4.36
N ALA A 526 5.51 11.96 -3.56
CA ALA A 526 4.40 12.92 -3.63
C ALA A 526 4.75 14.28 -2.97
N ALA A 527 5.39 14.26 -1.81
CA ALA A 527 5.64 15.46 -1.00
C ALA A 527 6.80 16.33 -1.52
N LEU A 528 7.92 15.72 -1.93
CA LEU A 528 9.15 16.45 -2.23
C LEU A 528 9.01 17.45 -3.39
N PRO A 529 8.36 17.14 -4.52
CA PRO A 529 8.14 18.13 -5.58
C PRO A 529 7.36 19.36 -5.10
N ILE A 530 6.37 19.16 -4.23
CA ILE A 530 5.57 20.25 -3.66
C ILE A 530 6.46 21.10 -2.74
N ILE A 531 7.25 20.49 -1.86
CA ILE A 531 8.18 21.20 -0.96
C ILE A 531 9.19 22.05 -1.75
N VAL A 532 9.66 21.59 -2.90
CA VAL A 532 10.55 22.37 -3.76
C VAL A 532 9.87 23.65 -4.27
N SER A 533 8.61 23.52 -4.71
CA SER A 533 7.83 24.65 -5.24
C SER A 533 7.22 25.55 -4.16
N SER A 534 6.88 25.00 -3.00
CA SER A 534 6.21 25.64 -1.87
C SER A 534 6.79 25.10 -0.56
N PRO A 535 7.94 25.63 -0.11
CA PRO A 535 8.66 25.09 1.05
C PRO A 535 7.90 25.19 2.37
N GLY A 536 6.89 26.07 2.42
CA GLY A 536 5.99 26.28 3.55
C GLY A 536 4.69 25.48 3.51
N ASP A 537 4.56 24.49 2.61
CA ASP A 537 3.38 23.63 2.59
C ASP A 537 3.40 22.60 3.72
N ILE A 538 2.62 22.85 4.78
CA ILE A 538 2.55 22.01 5.98
C ILE A 538 2.12 20.57 5.66
N PRO A 539 1.07 20.30 4.84
CA PRO A 539 0.68 18.93 4.49
C PRO A 539 1.81 18.14 3.83
N SER A 540 2.57 18.76 2.92
CA SER A 540 3.71 18.10 2.27
C SER A 540 4.87 17.89 3.23
N ARG A 541 5.15 18.83 4.14
CA ARG A 541 6.17 18.66 5.19
C ARG A 541 5.82 17.52 6.13
N GLN A 542 4.56 17.43 6.55
CA GLN A 542 4.04 16.32 7.35
C GLN A 542 4.19 15.00 6.61
N LEU A 543 3.80 14.95 5.32
CA LEU A 543 3.89 13.74 4.51
C LEU A 543 5.35 13.31 4.27
N ALA A 544 6.26 14.26 4.03
CA ALA A 544 7.68 13.97 3.88
C ALA A 544 8.30 13.44 5.17
N LEU A 545 7.96 14.02 6.33
CA LEU A 545 8.45 13.57 7.63
C LEU A 545 7.90 12.18 7.99
N TYR A 546 6.65 11.90 7.65
CA TYR A 546 6.05 10.57 7.76
C TYR A 546 6.78 9.56 6.88
N GLY A 547 7.03 9.90 5.62
CA GLY A 547 7.80 9.05 4.72
C GLY A 547 9.23 8.81 5.22
N ALA A 548 9.89 9.82 5.79
CA ALA A 548 11.21 9.70 6.40
C ALA A 548 11.22 8.75 7.61
N TRP A 549 10.20 8.83 8.47
CA TRP A 549 10.04 7.92 9.61
C TRP A 549 9.92 6.45 9.16
N LEU A 550 9.04 6.17 8.20
CA LEU A 550 8.88 4.82 7.64
C LEU A 550 10.19 4.33 7.01
N SER A 551 10.90 5.22 6.31
CA SER A 551 12.18 4.92 5.69
C SER A 551 13.23 4.56 6.74
N GLY A 552 13.40 5.39 7.77
CA GLY A 552 14.33 5.09 8.88
C GLY A 552 14.01 3.77 9.58
N THR A 553 12.72 3.45 9.74
CA THR A 553 12.27 2.17 10.31
C THR A 553 12.69 0.98 9.43
N CYS A 554 12.55 1.10 8.11
CA CYS A 554 13.02 0.09 7.17
C CYS A 554 14.55 -0.07 7.26
N LEU A 555 15.30 1.03 7.27
CA LEU A 555 16.75 1.02 7.42
C LEU A 555 17.21 0.32 8.72
N GLY A 556 16.46 0.49 9.81
CA GLY A 556 16.77 -0.13 11.10
C GLY A 556 16.39 -1.63 11.17
N SER A 557 15.50 -2.09 10.30
CA SER A 557 14.89 -3.43 10.39
C SER A 557 15.45 -4.44 9.39
N VAL A 558 15.97 -4.00 8.23
CA VAL A 558 16.47 -4.88 7.18
C VAL A 558 17.86 -4.49 6.70
N GLY A 559 18.59 -5.47 6.14
CA GLY A 559 19.91 -5.23 5.56
C GLY A 559 19.85 -4.37 4.29
N MET A 560 20.79 -3.44 4.17
CA MET A 560 20.97 -2.64 2.95
C MET A 560 21.93 -3.34 1.97
N SER A 561 21.86 -2.95 0.69
CA SER A 561 22.59 -3.60 -0.40
C SER A 561 23.49 -2.63 -1.20
N LEU A 562 23.76 -2.95 -2.48
CA LEU A 562 24.64 -2.24 -3.43
C LEU A 562 24.61 -0.72 -3.30
N HIS A 563 23.42 -0.11 -3.31
CA HIS A 563 23.25 1.34 -3.22
C HIS A 563 23.99 1.95 -2.03
N HIS A 564 23.73 1.45 -0.82
CA HIS A 564 24.32 1.98 0.41
C HIS A 564 25.81 1.70 0.45
N LYS A 565 26.24 0.51 0.02
CA LYS A 565 27.67 0.16 -0.02
C LYS A 565 28.45 1.10 -0.95
N LEU A 566 27.93 1.39 -2.14
CA LEU A 566 28.53 2.35 -3.07
C LEU A 566 28.56 3.75 -2.47
N CYS A 567 27.47 4.23 -1.87
CA CYS A 567 27.43 5.54 -1.24
C CYS A 567 28.42 5.68 -0.08
N HIS A 568 28.60 4.62 0.73
CA HIS A 568 29.63 4.59 1.77
C HIS A 568 31.05 4.59 1.21
N THR A 569 31.29 3.83 0.14
CA THR A 569 32.59 3.76 -0.54
C THR A 569 32.98 5.11 -1.11
N LEU A 570 32.05 5.75 -1.84
CA LEU A 570 32.24 7.04 -2.48
C LEU A 570 32.38 8.18 -1.45
N GLY A 571 31.46 8.24 -0.48
CA GLY A 571 31.51 9.25 0.57
C GLY A 571 32.76 9.14 1.45
N GLY A 572 33.13 7.92 1.86
CA GLY A 572 34.27 7.69 2.75
C GLY A 572 35.64 7.81 2.07
N SER A 573 35.79 7.30 0.85
CA SER A 573 37.10 7.23 0.18
C SER A 573 37.43 8.45 -0.66
N PHE A 574 36.41 9.21 -1.07
CA PHE A 574 36.53 10.35 -1.98
C PHE A 574 35.88 11.63 -1.41
N ASN A 575 35.48 11.62 -0.14
CA ASN A 575 34.93 12.77 0.58
C ASN A 575 33.71 13.42 -0.09
N LEU A 576 32.88 12.62 -0.78
CA LEU A 576 31.68 13.12 -1.44
C LEU A 576 30.56 13.40 -0.42
N PRO A 577 29.73 14.46 -0.61
CA PRO A 577 28.65 14.77 0.32
C PRO A 577 27.61 13.64 0.38
N HIS A 578 27.27 13.21 1.60
CA HIS A 578 26.52 11.97 1.82
C HIS A 578 25.14 11.92 1.13
N ALA A 579 24.24 12.87 1.43
CA ALA A 579 22.89 12.87 0.87
C ALA A 579 22.89 13.06 -0.67
N ILE A 580 23.84 13.84 -1.19
CA ILE A 580 24.02 14.06 -2.63
C ILE A 580 24.47 12.76 -3.32
N THR A 581 25.40 12.02 -2.71
CA THR A 581 25.88 10.75 -3.25
C THR A 581 24.72 9.75 -3.38
N HIS A 582 23.82 9.69 -2.38
CA HIS A 582 22.60 8.87 -2.48
C HIS A 582 21.71 9.30 -3.64
N THR A 583 21.50 10.60 -3.83
CA THR A 583 20.71 11.14 -4.94
C THR A 583 21.24 10.73 -6.31
N ILE A 584 22.56 10.76 -6.49
CA ILE A 584 23.20 10.43 -7.76
C ILE A 584 23.17 8.92 -8.02
N ILE A 585 23.52 8.10 -7.03
CA ILE A 585 23.73 6.65 -7.22
C ILE A 585 22.42 5.86 -7.30
N LEU A 586 21.35 6.31 -6.64
CA LEU A 586 20.10 5.57 -6.54
C LEU A 586 19.50 5.07 -7.88
N PRO A 587 19.33 5.91 -8.93
CA PRO A 587 18.79 5.43 -10.20
C PRO A 587 19.68 4.36 -10.86
N HIS A 588 21.01 4.47 -10.71
CA HIS A 588 21.96 3.49 -11.26
C HIS A 588 21.93 2.16 -10.51
N ALA A 589 21.84 2.21 -9.17
CA ALA A 589 21.71 1.01 -8.35
C ALA A 589 20.38 0.27 -8.61
N LEU A 590 19.29 1.02 -8.82
CA LEU A 590 18.01 0.46 -9.25
C LEU A 590 18.10 -0.19 -10.63
N ALA A 591 18.71 0.49 -11.60
CA ALA A 591 18.91 -0.06 -12.95
C ALA A 591 19.78 -1.32 -12.95
N TYR A 592 20.83 -1.36 -12.12
CA TYR A 592 21.69 -2.53 -11.98
C TYR A 592 20.93 -3.75 -11.47
N ASN A 593 20.13 -3.55 -10.41
CA ASN A 593 19.39 -4.62 -9.75
C ASN A 593 18.12 -5.03 -10.49
N GLY A 594 17.50 -4.12 -11.26
CA GLY A 594 16.20 -4.30 -11.89
C GLY A 594 15.95 -5.65 -12.56
N PRO A 595 16.89 -6.18 -13.38
CA PRO A 595 16.74 -7.50 -14.01
C PRO A 595 16.52 -8.67 -13.04
N ASN A 596 17.04 -8.59 -11.81
CA ASN A 596 16.95 -9.64 -10.79
C ASN A 596 15.80 -9.42 -9.79
N ILE A 597 15.08 -8.31 -9.87
CA ILE A 597 13.95 -7.97 -8.98
C ILE A 597 12.75 -7.38 -9.75
N PRO A 598 12.28 -8.00 -10.85
CA PRO A 598 11.26 -7.42 -11.75
C PRO A 598 9.95 -7.06 -11.04
N GLU A 599 9.49 -7.92 -10.11
CA GLU A 599 8.27 -7.68 -9.34
C GLU A 599 8.38 -6.46 -8.39
N VAL A 600 9.58 -6.24 -7.83
CA VAL A 600 9.85 -5.06 -7.00
C VAL A 600 9.86 -3.81 -7.89
N MET A 601 10.50 -3.87 -9.06
CA MET A 601 10.53 -2.76 -10.02
C MET A 601 9.12 -2.37 -10.47
N LYS A 602 8.24 -3.34 -10.73
CA LYS A 602 6.84 -3.08 -11.08
C LYS A 602 6.08 -2.35 -9.96
N LYS A 603 6.27 -2.75 -8.70
CA LYS A 603 5.68 -2.07 -7.53
C LYS A 603 6.24 -0.65 -7.37
N LEU A 604 7.55 -0.47 -7.51
CA LEU A 604 8.20 0.84 -7.46
C LEU A 604 7.66 1.79 -8.55
N ALA A 605 7.45 1.29 -9.77
CA ALA A 605 6.89 2.08 -10.86
C ALA A 605 5.49 2.64 -10.52
N GLN A 606 4.67 1.92 -9.76
CA GLN A 606 3.32 2.37 -9.38
C GLN A 606 3.29 3.59 -8.46
N VAL A 607 4.37 3.83 -7.70
CA VAL A 607 4.43 4.94 -6.72
C VAL A 607 5.34 6.08 -7.15
N LEU A 608 6.13 5.88 -8.21
CA LEU A 608 7.00 6.90 -8.77
C LEU A 608 6.26 7.69 -9.87
N PRO A 609 6.51 9.01 -9.99
CA PRO A 609 5.77 9.87 -10.91
C PRO A 609 6.11 9.55 -12.37
N ASP A 610 5.10 9.52 -13.23
CA ASP A 610 5.21 9.39 -14.70
C ASP A 610 6.16 8.24 -15.13
N SER A 611 6.06 7.10 -14.44
CA SER A 611 6.94 5.94 -14.62
C SER A 611 6.65 5.15 -15.90
N ASP A 612 5.41 5.18 -16.40
CA ASP A 612 4.92 4.34 -17.50
C ASP A 612 5.29 2.84 -17.35
N GLY A 613 5.28 2.34 -16.12
CA GLY A 613 5.64 0.95 -15.79
C GLY A 613 7.14 0.70 -15.58
N ASP A 614 7.99 1.70 -15.76
CA ASP A 614 9.44 1.64 -15.52
C ASP A 614 9.84 2.48 -14.29
N ALA A 615 10.30 1.82 -13.23
CA ALA A 615 10.73 2.48 -12.00
C ALA A 615 11.98 3.36 -12.17
N VAL A 616 12.91 3.00 -13.07
CA VAL A 616 14.10 3.83 -13.34
C VAL A 616 13.68 5.11 -14.05
N LYS A 617 12.75 5.02 -15.01
CA LYS A 617 12.12 6.19 -15.63
C LYS A 617 11.43 7.06 -14.58
N GLY A 618 10.57 6.49 -13.75
CA GLY A 618 9.86 7.23 -12.71
C GLY A 618 10.78 7.91 -11.69
N MET A 619 11.88 7.25 -11.32
CA MET A 619 12.91 7.84 -10.46
C MET A 619 13.59 9.04 -11.14
N ASN A 620 13.93 8.92 -12.43
CA ASN A 620 14.53 10.02 -13.19
C ASN A 620 13.59 11.22 -13.35
N VAL A 621 12.28 10.98 -13.52
CA VAL A 621 11.26 12.03 -13.52
C VAL A 621 11.20 12.73 -12.16
N LEU A 622 11.17 11.96 -11.06
CA LEU A 622 11.20 12.52 -9.72
C LEU A 622 12.43 13.43 -9.54
N LEU A 623 13.64 12.92 -9.83
CA LEU A 623 14.87 13.71 -9.74
C LEU A 623 14.83 14.99 -10.61
N GLN A 624 14.05 15.01 -11.70
CA GLN A 624 13.93 16.18 -12.58
C GLN A 624 13.05 17.23 -11.91
N LYS A 625 11.91 16.80 -11.37
CA LYS A 625 10.99 17.66 -10.59
C LYS A 625 11.70 18.26 -9.36
N LEU A 626 12.66 17.54 -8.78
CA LEU A 626 13.45 18.01 -7.63
C LEU A 626 14.62 18.94 -8.00
N GLN A 627 14.93 19.14 -9.29
CA GLN A 627 15.98 20.03 -9.78
C GLN A 627 17.36 19.76 -9.15
N VAL A 628 17.68 18.49 -8.92
CA VAL A 628 18.97 18.07 -8.33
C VAL A 628 20.02 17.82 -9.42
N LYS A 629 21.28 18.12 -9.11
CA LYS A 629 22.43 17.73 -9.93
C LYS A 629 22.62 16.21 -9.90
N ARG A 630 23.13 15.64 -11.00
CA ARG A 630 23.14 14.18 -11.22
C ARG A 630 24.51 13.60 -11.56
N ALA A 631 25.56 14.40 -11.66
CA ALA A 631 26.89 13.88 -11.95
C ALA A 631 27.77 13.88 -10.69
N LEU A 632 28.53 12.80 -10.47
CA LEU A 632 29.54 12.77 -9.40
C LEU A 632 30.62 13.85 -9.62
N ALA A 633 30.92 14.16 -10.88
CA ALA A 633 31.87 15.22 -11.26
C ALA A 633 31.47 16.61 -10.74
N ASP A 634 30.16 16.90 -10.61
CA ASP A 634 29.66 18.16 -10.06
C ASP A 634 30.06 18.37 -8.59
N TYR A 635 30.50 17.31 -7.92
CA TYR A 635 30.85 17.27 -6.50
C TYR A 635 32.28 16.80 -6.25
N GLY A 636 33.15 16.88 -7.28
CA GLY A 636 34.60 16.69 -7.14
C GLY A 636 35.10 15.28 -7.36
N MET A 637 34.25 14.33 -7.78
CA MET A 637 34.73 13.00 -8.21
C MET A 637 35.48 13.13 -9.53
N LYS A 638 36.70 12.61 -9.58
CA LYS A 638 37.49 12.55 -10.81
C LYS A 638 37.24 11.25 -11.56
N GLU A 639 37.38 11.28 -12.88
CA GLU A 639 37.23 10.09 -13.71
C GLU A 639 38.31 9.03 -13.42
N GLU A 640 39.56 9.47 -13.18
CA GLU A 640 40.69 8.60 -12.80
C GLU A 640 40.46 7.81 -11.51
N ASP A 641 39.55 8.28 -10.64
CA ASP A 641 39.24 7.70 -9.34
C ASP A 641 38.18 6.57 -9.42
N LEU A 642 37.51 6.40 -10.57
CA LEU A 642 36.41 5.44 -10.74
C LEU A 642 36.88 3.98 -10.66
N ASP A 643 38.05 3.66 -11.22
CA ASP A 643 38.63 2.31 -11.13
C ASP A 643 38.90 1.92 -9.67
N ARG A 644 39.44 2.86 -8.89
CA ARG A 644 39.68 2.67 -7.45
C ARG A 644 38.36 2.52 -6.69
N ALA A 645 37.34 3.30 -7.03
CA ALA A 645 36.02 3.19 -6.41
C ALA A 645 35.37 1.81 -6.68
N ALA A 646 35.47 1.30 -7.90
CA ALA A 646 34.98 -0.01 -8.28
C ALA A 646 35.73 -1.13 -7.53
N GLU A 647 37.06 -1.02 -7.39
CA GLU A 647 37.87 -1.96 -6.59
C GLU A 647 37.42 -2.02 -5.14
N ILE A 648 37.27 -0.87 -4.49
CA ILE A 648 36.82 -0.81 -3.09
C ILE A 648 35.40 -1.40 -2.95
N ALA A 649 34.52 -1.16 -3.94
CA ALA A 649 33.15 -1.65 -3.91
C ALA A 649 33.04 -3.19 -3.99
N VAL A 650 33.96 -3.86 -4.69
CA VAL A 650 33.95 -5.33 -4.85
C VAL A 650 34.84 -6.07 -3.85
N ASN A 651 35.77 -5.37 -3.18
CA ASN A 651 36.76 -5.99 -2.29
C ASN A 651 36.16 -6.72 -1.08
N THR A 652 34.97 -6.32 -0.60
CA THR A 652 34.27 -7.00 0.48
C THR A 652 32.99 -7.59 -0.08
N PRO A 653 32.83 -8.92 -0.15
CA PRO A 653 31.58 -9.54 -0.55
C PRO A 653 30.43 -9.14 0.39
N TYR A 654 29.27 -8.83 -0.18
CA TYR A 654 28.02 -8.62 0.53
C TYR A 654 26.87 -9.12 -0.33
N TRP A 655 25.75 -9.42 0.32
CA TRP A 655 24.56 -9.87 -0.38
C TRP A 655 23.95 -8.73 -1.21
N ASN A 656 23.60 -9.01 -2.47
CA ASN A 656 22.80 -8.15 -3.35
C ASN A 656 21.98 -9.04 -4.31
N PRO A 657 20.76 -8.65 -4.73
CA PRO A 657 19.93 -9.49 -5.59
C PRO A 657 20.56 -9.86 -6.94
N ARG A 658 21.46 -9.01 -7.45
CA ARG A 658 22.36 -9.31 -8.56
C ARG A 658 23.80 -9.36 -8.03
N SER A 659 24.56 -10.41 -8.33
CA SER A 659 25.97 -10.51 -7.91
C SER A 659 26.75 -9.25 -8.30
N VAL A 660 27.47 -8.65 -7.35
CA VAL A 660 28.26 -7.43 -7.59
C VAL A 660 29.65 -7.83 -8.06
N GLU A 661 29.85 -7.77 -9.36
CA GLU A 661 31.09 -8.20 -10.01
C GLU A 661 31.81 -7.00 -10.65
N LYS A 662 33.15 -7.01 -10.59
CA LYS A 662 34.00 -6.10 -11.37
C LYS A 662 34.06 -6.64 -12.80
N GLU A 663 32.94 -6.63 -13.53
CA GLU A 663 32.91 -7.19 -14.88
C GLU A 663 33.72 -6.31 -15.83
N LYS A 664 34.92 -6.78 -16.19
CA LYS A 664 35.45 -6.59 -17.54
C LYS A 664 35.08 -7.85 -18.31
N VAL A 665 34.00 -7.81 -19.11
CA VAL A 665 33.90 -8.73 -20.25
C VAL A 665 35.11 -8.38 -21.13
N LYS A 666 36.17 -9.17 -21.02
CA LYS A 666 37.37 -8.93 -21.82
C LYS A 666 37.04 -9.38 -23.25
N PRO A 667 37.33 -8.55 -24.26
CA PRO A 667 37.16 -8.97 -25.64
C PRO A 667 37.98 -10.23 -25.90
N ILE A 668 37.36 -11.23 -26.53
CA ILE A 668 38.03 -12.49 -26.89
C ILE A 668 38.40 -12.40 -28.37
N ASN A 669 39.65 -12.07 -28.62
CA ASN A 669 40.19 -12.00 -29.98
C ASN A 669 40.41 -13.41 -30.57
N GLY A 670 40.03 -13.60 -31.83
CA GLY A 670 40.27 -14.82 -32.59
C GLY A 670 39.58 -16.05 -32.01
N ALA A 671 38.35 -15.90 -31.50
CA ALA A 671 37.44 -17.02 -31.29
C ALA A 671 36.91 -17.46 -32.67
N LYS A 672 36.94 -18.76 -32.96
CA LYS A 672 36.37 -19.33 -34.18
C LYS A 672 34.86 -19.44 -34.02
N ILE A 673 34.11 -19.01 -35.02
CA ILE A 673 32.65 -18.91 -34.97
C ILE A 673 32.10 -19.62 -36.21
N ASP A 674 31.39 -20.72 -36.00
CA ASP A 674 30.68 -21.45 -37.04
C ASP A 674 29.19 -21.11 -36.96
N ILE A 675 28.61 -20.66 -38.07
CA ILE A 675 27.24 -20.14 -38.16
C ILE A 675 26.51 -20.92 -39.24
N TRP A 676 25.28 -21.34 -38.96
CA TRP A 676 24.42 -21.96 -39.97
C TRP A 676 22.94 -21.62 -39.74
N GLU A 677 22.22 -21.45 -40.84
CA GLU A 677 20.81 -21.10 -40.86
C GLU A 677 20.07 -21.80 -42.01
N THR A 678 18.75 -21.78 -41.97
CA THR A 678 17.91 -22.23 -43.08
C THR A 678 17.76 -21.13 -44.13
N ASP A 679 17.46 -21.51 -45.36
CA ASP A 679 17.01 -20.55 -46.37
C ASP A 679 15.62 -19.98 -46.06
N SER A 680 15.13 -19.07 -46.91
CA SER A 680 13.83 -18.41 -46.75
C SER A 680 12.62 -19.36 -46.86
N LYS A 681 12.83 -20.65 -47.14
CA LYS A 681 11.80 -21.70 -47.15
C LYS A 681 11.92 -22.63 -45.94
N GLY A 682 12.89 -22.41 -45.05
CA GLY A 682 13.09 -23.23 -43.86
C GLY A 682 13.87 -24.52 -44.11
N PHE A 683 14.69 -24.58 -45.17
CA PHE A 683 15.53 -25.75 -45.47
C PHE A 683 17.02 -25.43 -45.33
N TYR A 684 17.78 -26.37 -44.77
CA TYR A 684 19.23 -26.35 -44.78
C TYR A 684 19.79 -26.82 -46.14
N ASP A 685 20.99 -26.35 -46.46
CA ASP A 685 21.76 -26.74 -47.65
C ASP A 685 21.81 -28.26 -47.90
N VAL A 686 22.07 -29.04 -46.85
CA VAL A 686 22.17 -30.52 -46.91
C VAL A 686 20.86 -31.21 -47.29
N GLN A 687 19.72 -30.52 -47.23
CA GLN A 687 18.42 -31.08 -47.60
C GLN A 687 18.15 -30.97 -49.11
N TYR A 688 19.00 -30.25 -49.85
CA TYR A 688 18.90 -30.11 -51.29
C TYR A 688 19.88 -31.04 -52.01
N THR A 689 19.35 -32.01 -52.76
CA THR A 689 20.18 -32.99 -53.51
C THR A 689 20.99 -32.38 -54.64
N ASN A 690 20.67 -31.15 -55.06
CA ASN A 690 21.32 -30.44 -56.16
C ASN A 690 22.31 -29.35 -55.71
N ARG A 691 22.51 -29.16 -54.39
CA ARG A 691 23.53 -28.25 -53.85
C ARG A 691 24.79 -29.04 -53.48
N VAL A 692 25.96 -28.54 -53.90
CA VAL A 692 27.26 -29.23 -53.73
C VAL A 692 28.23 -28.42 -52.86
N GLY A 693 27.83 -27.24 -52.40
CA GLY A 693 28.62 -26.35 -51.54
C GLY A 693 27.82 -25.84 -50.36
N ALA A 694 28.53 -25.27 -49.38
CA ALA A 694 27.91 -24.68 -48.19
C ALA A 694 27.06 -23.46 -48.57
N ASP A 695 25.83 -23.41 -48.08
CA ASP A 695 24.87 -22.34 -48.35
C ASP A 695 24.08 -22.03 -47.07
N GLY A 696 23.92 -20.75 -46.73
CA GLY A 696 23.42 -20.33 -45.41
C GLY A 696 24.37 -20.71 -44.26
N ARG A 697 25.68 -20.76 -44.51
CA ARG A 697 26.71 -21.08 -43.51
C ARG A 697 27.92 -20.17 -43.62
N ALA A 698 28.58 -19.89 -42.50
CA ALA A 698 29.84 -19.16 -42.47
C ALA A 698 30.73 -19.58 -41.30
N ILE A 699 32.04 -19.63 -41.56
CA ILE A 699 33.05 -19.74 -40.51
C ILE A 699 33.81 -18.42 -40.46
N LEU A 700 33.77 -17.77 -39.29
CA LEU A 700 34.34 -16.46 -39.02
C LEU A 700 35.30 -16.52 -37.83
N SER A 701 36.01 -15.42 -37.58
CA SER A 701 36.78 -15.23 -36.36
C SER A 701 36.52 -13.84 -35.79
N SER A 702 36.48 -13.73 -34.47
CA SER A 702 36.33 -12.44 -33.80
C SER A 702 37.59 -11.56 -33.95
N ASP A 703 37.40 -10.25 -34.01
CA ASP A 703 38.46 -9.25 -34.08
C ASP A 703 39.09 -8.93 -32.71
N ALA A 704 40.00 -7.94 -32.64
CA ALA A 704 40.72 -7.56 -31.42
C ALA A 704 39.78 -7.07 -30.30
N GLU A 705 38.63 -6.52 -30.69
CA GLU A 705 37.55 -6.05 -29.82
C GLU A 705 36.52 -7.15 -29.53
N GLY A 706 36.75 -8.39 -30.01
CA GLY A 706 35.87 -9.53 -29.80
C GLY A 706 34.61 -9.51 -30.66
N CYS A 707 34.52 -8.63 -31.66
CA CYS A 707 33.37 -8.46 -32.54
C CYS A 707 33.46 -9.35 -33.79
N PHE A 708 32.31 -9.69 -34.38
CA PHE A 708 32.20 -10.31 -35.70
C PHE A 708 30.91 -9.84 -36.40
N TRP A 709 30.87 -9.94 -37.73
CA TRP A 709 29.73 -9.52 -38.54
C TRP A 709 29.37 -10.59 -39.56
N TYR A 710 28.08 -10.87 -39.71
CA TYR A 710 27.55 -11.89 -40.62
C TYR A 710 26.31 -11.35 -41.34
N LYS A 711 26.24 -11.54 -42.65
CA LYS A 711 25.03 -11.26 -43.44
C LYS A 711 24.18 -12.53 -43.47
N ALA A 712 22.98 -12.42 -42.95
CA ALA A 712 22.05 -13.53 -42.79
C ALA A 712 20.80 -13.36 -43.66
N ILE A 713 20.10 -14.47 -43.92
CA ILE A 713 18.71 -14.44 -44.37
C ILE A 713 17.83 -14.40 -43.11
N VAL A 714 16.76 -13.61 -43.11
CA VAL A 714 15.81 -13.61 -41.98
C VAL A 714 15.22 -15.03 -41.85
N PRO A 715 15.45 -15.74 -40.73
CA PRO A 715 15.04 -17.13 -40.61
C PRO A 715 13.51 -17.23 -40.55
N VAL A 716 13.00 -18.38 -40.95
CA VAL A 716 11.57 -18.73 -40.94
C VAL A 716 11.37 -20.01 -40.12
N PRO A 717 10.18 -20.25 -39.55
CA PRO A 717 9.95 -21.48 -38.79
C PRO A 717 9.88 -22.68 -39.74
N TYR A 718 10.38 -23.82 -39.28
CA TYR A 718 10.46 -25.04 -40.10
C TYR A 718 10.13 -26.30 -39.29
N PRO A 719 9.54 -27.34 -39.91
CA PRO A 719 9.26 -28.58 -39.22
C PRO A 719 10.51 -29.47 -39.12
N ILE A 720 10.68 -30.17 -38.01
CA ILE A 720 11.60 -31.31 -37.94
C ILE A 720 11.03 -32.52 -38.72
N PRO A 721 11.87 -33.49 -39.12
CA PRO A 721 11.40 -34.75 -39.68
C PRO A 721 10.39 -35.43 -38.74
N HIS A 722 9.17 -35.64 -39.24
CA HIS A 722 8.01 -36.08 -38.43
C HIS A 722 7.29 -37.29 -39.04
N ASP A 723 7.85 -37.88 -40.09
CA ASP A 723 7.41 -39.13 -40.70
C ASP A 723 8.01 -40.38 -40.02
N GLY A 724 8.92 -40.19 -39.05
CA GLY A 724 9.58 -41.24 -38.28
C GLY A 724 9.10 -41.41 -36.83
N PRO A 725 9.86 -42.14 -35.99
CA PRO A 725 9.53 -42.38 -34.58
C PRO A 725 9.31 -41.10 -33.76
N VAL A 726 10.07 -40.03 -34.03
CA VAL A 726 9.93 -38.73 -33.35
C VAL A 726 8.57 -38.10 -33.66
N GLY A 727 8.11 -38.16 -34.90
CA GLY A 727 6.79 -37.65 -35.27
C GLY A 727 5.64 -38.41 -34.62
N LYS A 728 5.77 -39.74 -34.48
CA LYS A 728 4.81 -40.56 -33.71
C LYS A 728 4.74 -40.13 -32.24
N LEU A 729 5.90 -39.88 -31.61
CA LEU A 729 5.98 -39.39 -30.24
C LEU A 729 5.30 -38.01 -30.11
N LEU A 730 5.61 -37.06 -30.99
CA LEU A 730 4.98 -35.74 -31.00
C LEU A 730 3.47 -35.83 -31.16
N GLY A 731 2.98 -36.72 -32.03
CA GLY A 731 1.56 -36.99 -32.20
C GLY A 731 0.89 -37.51 -30.92
N MET A 732 1.52 -38.45 -30.20
CA MET A 732 1.02 -38.96 -28.92
C MET A 732 0.99 -37.86 -27.83
N LEU A 733 1.98 -36.96 -27.84
CA LEU A 733 2.07 -35.82 -26.92
C LEU A 733 1.18 -34.64 -27.34
N LYS A 734 0.45 -34.75 -28.46
CA LYS A 734 -0.36 -33.66 -29.06
C LYS A 734 0.46 -32.39 -29.32
N ARG A 735 1.70 -32.53 -29.79
CA ARG A 735 2.62 -31.42 -30.11
C ARG A 735 2.85 -31.31 -31.62
N HIS A 736 3.15 -30.10 -32.08
CA HIS A 736 3.53 -29.84 -33.48
C HIS A 736 5.03 -30.11 -33.72
N PRO A 737 5.45 -30.38 -34.96
CA PRO A 737 6.87 -30.61 -35.29
C PRO A 737 7.67 -29.33 -35.58
N TYR A 738 7.06 -28.15 -35.51
CA TYR A 738 7.72 -26.89 -35.85
C TYR A 738 8.76 -26.44 -34.82
N ARG A 739 9.90 -25.98 -35.35
CA ARG A 739 10.87 -25.14 -34.66
C ARG A 739 10.60 -23.67 -35.02
N PRO A 740 10.74 -22.75 -34.06
CA PRO A 740 10.63 -21.32 -34.33
C PRO A 740 11.76 -20.83 -35.24
N SER A 741 11.61 -19.66 -35.86
CA SER A 741 12.65 -19.01 -36.66
C SER A 741 13.93 -18.79 -35.83
N HIS A 742 15.07 -19.33 -36.28
CA HIS A 742 16.35 -19.17 -35.56
C HIS A 742 17.59 -19.30 -36.45
N MET A 743 18.72 -18.85 -35.89
CA MET A 743 20.06 -19.00 -36.44
C MET A 743 20.95 -19.73 -35.42
N HIS A 744 21.83 -20.61 -35.89
CA HIS A 744 22.74 -21.34 -35.01
C HIS A 744 24.14 -20.76 -35.01
N PHE A 745 24.79 -20.93 -33.86
CA PHE A 745 26.15 -20.50 -33.63
C PHE A 745 26.92 -21.55 -32.84
N MET A 746 28.18 -21.75 -33.19
CA MET A 746 29.15 -22.51 -32.43
C MET A 746 30.43 -21.70 -32.27
N PHE A 747 30.86 -21.51 -31.04
CA PHE A 747 32.05 -20.73 -30.69
C PHE A 747 33.13 -21.66 -30.12
N GLU A 748 34.35 -21.53 -30.64
CA GLU A 748 35.51 -22.32 -30.22
C GLU A 748 36.71 -21.39 -29.94
N LYS A 749 37.30 -21.50 -28.75
CA LYS A 749 38.55 -20.84 -28.39
C LYS A 749 39.30 -21.70 -27.37
N SER A 750 40.59 -21.97 -27.62
CA SER A 750 41.43 -22.72 -26.68
C SER A 750 41.39 -22.11 -25.27
N GLY A 751 41.17 -22.94 -24.24
CA GLY A 751 41.05 -22.51 -22.85
C GLY A 751 39.65 -22.05 -22.43
N TYR A 752 38.69 -22.08 -23.36
CA TYR A 752 37.28 -21.79 -23.12
C TYR A 752 36.44 -23.01 -23.47
N GLU A 753 35.35 -23.20 -22.72
CA GLU A 753 34.37 -24.23 -23.03
C GLU A 753 33.68 -23.90 -24.37
N PRO A 754 33.60 -24.85 -25.33
CA PRO A 754 32.86 -24.64 -26.57
C PRO A 754 31.40 -24.28 -26.31
N LEU A 755 30.92 -23.21 -26.95
CA LEU A 755 29.52 -22.78 -26.83
C LEU A 755 28.76 -23.10 -28.12
N VAL A 756 27.79 -24.02 -28.04
CA VAL A 756 26.84 -24.29 -29.12
C VAL A 756 25.48 -23.74 -28.72
N THR A 757 24.93 -22.84 -29.52
CA THR A 757 23.66 -22.15 -29.19
C THR A 757 22.90 -21.72 -30.45
N ALA A 758 21.74 -21.11 -30.25
CA ALA A 758 20.93 -20.51 -31.31
C ALA A 758 20.26 -19.23 -30.80
N LEU A 759 20.00 -18.29 -31.71
CA LEU A 759 19.20 -17.09 -31.44
C LEU A 759 17.84 -17.24 -32.12
N TYR A 760 16.76 -16.99 -31.38
CA TYR A 760 15.37 -17.19 -31.81
C TYR A 760 14.67 -15.86 -32.00
N LEU A 761 13.85 -15.71 -33.03
CA LEU A 761 13.14 -14.45 -33.28
C LEU A 761 11.94 -14.28 -32.36
N LYS A 762 11.83 -13.09 -31.76
CA LYS A 762 10.70 -12.68 -30.95
C LYS A 762 9.42 -12.56 -31.78
N ASN A 763 8.31 -12.99 -31.19
CA ASN A 763 6.97 -13.09 -31.80
C ASN A 763 6.86 -14.16 -32.89
N ASP A 764 7.76 -15.14 -32.93
CA ASP A 764 7.58 -16.29 -33.80
C ASP A 764 6.37 -17.14 -33.32
N PRO A 765 5.51 -17.65 -34.22
CA PRO A 765 4.33 -18.45 -33.84
C PRO A 765 4.63 -19.65 -32.95
N TYR A 766 5.87 -20.15 -32.96
CA TYR A 766 6.29 -21.36 -32.25
C TYR A 766 7.34 -21.10 -31.17
N GLU A 767 7.63 -19.84 -30.81
CA GLU A 767 8.69 -19.51 -29.82
C GLU A 767 8.40 -20.13 -28.45
N ASN A 768 7.13 -20.20 -28.04
CA ASN A 768 6.70 -20.76 -26.76
C ASN A 768 6.35 -22.25 -26.82
N SER A 769 6.47 -22.88 -28.00
CA SER A 769 6.02 -24.26 -28.24
C SER A 769 6.99 -25.09 -29.04
N ASP A 770 8.27 -24.69 -29.11
CA ASP A 770 9.35 -25.36 -29.83
C ASP A 770 9.33 -26.88 -29.63
N ALA A 771 9.45 -27.61 -30.74
CA ALA A 771 9.38 -29.07 -30.76
C ALA A 771 10.52 -29.74 -29.97
N VAL A 772 11.66 -29.07 -29.81
CA VAL A 772 12.85 -29.61 -29.11
C VAL A 772 13.18 -28.89 -27.80
N PHE A 773 12.32 -27.99 -27.33
CA PHE A 773 12.52 -27.23 -26.08
C PHE A 773 13.86 -26.46 -26.03
N GLY A 774 14.35 -26.00 -27.18
CA GLY A 774 15.63 -25.31 -27.30
C GLY A 774 15.55 -23.82 -27.01
N VAL A 775 14.35 -23.24 -26.97
CA VAL A 775 14.14 -21.82 -26.72
C VAL A 775 14.35 -21.51 -25.24
N LYS A 776 15.21 -20.54 -24.98
CA LYS A 776 15.39 -19.92 -23.66
C LYS A 776 15.16 -18.43 -23.83
N GLU A 777 14.55 -17.79 -22.83
CA GLU A 777 14.24 -16.36 -22.86
C GLU A 777 15.47 -15.50 -23.17
N SER A 778 16.63 -15.86 -22.63
CA SER A 778 17.91 -15.18 -22.87
C SER A 778 18.43 -15.28 -24.32
N LEU A 779 17.86 -16.17 -25.14
CA LEU A 779 18.24 -16.41 -26.53
C LEU A 779 17.21 -15.86 -27.52
N ILE A 780 16.12 -15.23 -27.04
CA ILE A 780 15.13 -14.58 -27.89
C ILE A 780 15.64 -13.18 -28.24
N VAL A 781 15.66 -12.87 -29.54
CA VAL A 781 16.17 -11.61 -30.09
C VAL A 781 15.13 -10.91 -30.94
N GLU A 782 15.19 -9.58 -30.95
CA GLU A 782 14.30 -8.72 -31.73
C GLU A 782 15.04 -8.12 -32.93
N LEU A 783 14.40 -8.16 -34.10
CA LEU A 783 14.96 -7.57 -35.32
C LEU A 783 14.76 -6.05 -35.30
N GLN A 784 15.86 -5.31 -35.30
CA GLN A 784 15.86 -3.86 -35.47
C GLN A 784 15.97 -3.50 -36.95
N GLU A 785 15.70 -2.25 -37.32
CA GLU A 785 15.98 -1.74 -38.67
C GLU A 785 17.28 -0.94 -38.69
N LEU A 786 18.14 -1.23 -39.67
CA LEU A 786 19.38 -0.48 -39.87
C LEU A 786 19.06 0.93 -40.39
N THR A 787 19.34 1.94 -39.58
CA THR A 787 19.14 3.37 -39.91
C THR A 787 20.45 4.14 -40.13
N ASP A 788 21.60 3.54 -39.82
CA ASP A 788 22.92 4.15 -39.96
C ASP A 788 23.48 3.95 -41.37
N GLN A 789 23.64 5.07 -42.10
CA GLN A 789 24.16 5.11 -43.47
C GLN A 789 25.63 4.63 -43.55
N ALA A 790 26.48 4.99 -42.60
CA ALA A 790 27.89 4.61 -42.61
C ALA A 790 28.07 3.10 -42.38
N MET A 791 27.24 2.54 -41.50
CA MET A 791 27.21 1.09 -41.27
C MET A 791 26.65 0.32 -42.48
N ALA A 792 25.62 0.87 -43.13
CA ALA A 792 25.05 0.30 -44.36
C ALA A 792 26.07 0.23 -45.50
N GLU A 793 26.85 1.30 -45.70
CA GLU A 793 27.94 1.34 -46.67
C GLU A 793 29.09 0.40 -46.30
N LYS A 794 29.53 0.42 -45.03
CA LYS A 794 30.65 -0.41 -44.54
C LYS A 794 30.42 -1.90 -44.79
N TYR A 795 29.19 -2.36 -44.54
CA TYR A 795 28.84 -3.78 -44.67
C TYR A 795 28.10 -4.09 -45.97
N ASP A 796 27.99 -3.16 -46.92
CA ASP A 796 27.33 -3.40 -48.21
C ASP A 796 25.90 -3.98 -48.06
N VAL A 797 25.05 -3.23 -47.35
CA VAL A 797 23.62 -3.52 -47.14
C VAL A 797 22.79 -2.24 -47.30
N LYS A 798 21.47 -2.36 -47.48
CA LYS A 798 20.58 -1.21 -47.65
C LYS A 798 20.05 -0.70 -46.30
N LEU A 799 19.73 0.59 -46.20
CA LEU A 799 18.92 1.10 -45.08
C LEU A 799 17.59 0.34 -45.00
N GLY A 800 17.12 0.08 -43.78
CA GLY A 800 15.94 -0.75 -43.50
C GLY A 800 16.22 -2.27 -43.51
N THR A 801 17.46 -2.70 -43.81
CA THR A 801 17.87 -4.10 -43.60
C THR A 801 17.69 -4.45 -42.12
N LYS A 802 17.18 -5.66 -41.84
CA LYS A 802 16.99 -6.12 -40.45
C LYS A 802 18.34 -6.35 -39.78
N LEU A 803 18.48 -5.88 -38.55
CA LEU A 803 19.72 -5.90 -37.76
C LEU A 803 19.47 -6.59 -36.42
N VAL A 804 20.38 -7.49 -36.05
CA VAL A 804 20.45 -8.10 -34.71
C VAL A 804 21.79 -7.75 -34.09
N LYS A 805 21.77 -7.38 -32.81
CA LYS A 805 22.96 -7.24 -31.98
C LYS A 805 22.81 -8.16 -30.77
N TYR A 806 23.83 -8.97 -30.51
CA TYR A 806 23.82 -9.92 -29.41
C TYR A 806 25.24 -10.20 -28.94
N ASP A 807 25.43 -10.23 -27.62
CA ASP A 807 26.73 -10.51 -26.99
C ASP A 807 26.80 -11.96 -26.55
N PHE A 808 27.83 -12.68 -26.99
CA PHE A 808 28.09 -14.06 -26.57
C PHE A 808 29.18 -14.10 -25.51
N VAL A 809 28.92 -14.84 -24.42
CA VAL A 809 29.87 -15.01 -23.32
C VAL A 809 30.45 -16.41 -23.35
N LEU A 810 31.78 -16.50 -23.48
CA LEU A 810 32.54 -17.73 -23.33
C LEU A 810 33.08 -17.81 -21.91
N VAL A 811 32.87 -18.95 -21.26
CA VAL A 811 33.44 -19.25 -19.94
C VAL A 811 34.70 -20.10 -20.11
N THR A 812 35.67 -19.93 -19.21
CA THR A 812 36.85 -20.79 -19.20
C THR A 812 36.46 -22.22 -18.84
N GLU A 813 37.19 -23.21 -19.35
CA GLU A 813 36.92 -24.64 -19.08
C GLU A 813 36.87 -24.94 -17.57
N GLN A 814 37.73 -24.27 -16.78
CA GLN A 814 37.77 -24.42 -15.32
C GLN A 814 36.47 -23.94 -14.65
N VAL A 815 35.95 -22.78 -15.06
CA VAL A 815 34.71 -22.22 -14.51
C VAL A 815 33.51 -23.07 -14.93
N ALA A 816 33.48 -23.51 -16.19
CA ALA A 816 32.45 -24.41 -16.69
C ALA A 816 32.41 -25.74 -15.91
N MET A 817 33.58 -26.30 -15.60
CA MET A 817 33.70 -27.53 -14.80
C MET A 817 33.14 -27.32 -13.38
N GLN A 818 33.49 -26.22 -12.72
CA GLN A 818 32.97 -25.93 -11.38
C GLN A 818 31.44 -25.78 -11.37
N LEU A 819 30.90 -25.02 -12.32
CA LEU A 819 29.44 -24.83 -12.45
C LEU A 819 28.69 -26.15 -12.68
N ARG A 820 29.28 -27.10 -13.42
CA ARG A 820 28.71 -28.45 -13.61
C ARG A 820 28.69 -29.24 -12.31
N ILE A 821 29.76 -29.17 -11.52
CA ILE A 821 29.85 -29.83 -10.21
C ILE A 821 28.82 -29.24 -9.25
N ASP A 822 28.71 -27.92 -9.20
CA ASP A 822 27.78 -27.23 -8.31
C ASP A 822 26.32 -27.61 -8.66
N LYS A 823 25.95 -27.56 -9.95
CA LYS A 823 24.61 -27.96 -10.40
C LYS A 823 24.32 -29.43 -10.21
N ALA A 824 25.30 -30.32 -10.40
CA ALA A 824 25.14 -31.74 -10.13
C ALA A 824 24.90 -31.99 -8.64
N THR A 825 25.62 -31.27 -7.78
CA THR A 825 25.45 -31.34 -6.32
C THR A 825 24.07 -30.82 -5.90
N GLU A 826 23.63 -29.70 -6.47
CA GLU A 826 22.31 -29.12 -6.23
C GLU A 826 21.19 -30.08 -6.66
N ALA A 827 21.29 -30.69 -7.86
CA ALA A 827 20.32 -31.67 -8.36
C ALA A 827 20.32 -32.99 -7.59
N MET A 828 21.43 -33.36 -6.93
CA MET A 828 21.47 -34.52 -6.02
C MET A 828 20.84 -34.23 -4.66
N ASN A 829 20.79 -32.96 -4.26
CA ASN A 829 20.23 -32.53 -2.97
C ASN A 829 18.74 -32.14 -3.05
N ALA A 830 18.21 -31.91 -4.26
CA ALA A 830 16.80 -31.65 -4.57
C ALA A 830 16.06 -32.96 -4.87
#